data_AF-A0A938GML6-F1
#
_entry.id   AF-A0A938GML6-F1
#
_cell.length_a   1.000
_cell.length_b   1.000
_cell.length_c   1.000
_cell.angle_alpha   90.00
_cell.angle_beta   90.00
_cell.angle_gamma   90.00
#
_symmetry.space_group_name_H-M   'P 1'
#
loop_
_entity.id
_entity.type
_entity.pdbx_description
1 polymer ?
#
loop_
_entity_poly.entity_id
_entity_poly.type
_entity_poly.pdbx_seq_one_letter_code
_entity_poly.pdbx_strand_id
1 'polypeptide(L)'
;MSISSSNARMRPAPRYLRQNSSFLKRVKSPVGSILAACLLWLCSFPGTAADVVFNEIHYHPMQPPVGPEPVSEEFIELYNRGTNTVQLAGWRIAGGVDYTFPQVTIPAGGYLVVVASRTNFETNYVGAGPVVGDWTGKLGNNWQNLELIDSAGETVDQVAYATQGDWATRVRGPSLSGTRGWDWLISADGFGNTLELINPYLPNTHGQNWGPSLFPKGTPGTANSALNTNSAPMLLDVRHTPAIPKPEETVYVRARLLTAQAPGTQVILHYRNASSITAGDYQSTELRDNGSNLDGVANDGIYGGPIPGQTNGAIIEFYVAATNSAGLGRTWPPPAMEDGVPVQAANAQYQVDGTPVNSTQPIYRIIMTAAERQRLQTINRSSDAQMNATFISTDDTGTEIRYRCGVRIRGAGSRFRDPPNYRVDFPNDQRWKGMTEINLNTQYGYLQVAGNILAQKAGLIAADARAVQVRVNGLNLASTANTSPQMGSYAALETLDGEWAGRHLPLDANGNMYRASVGNHSATLNKLTSRELAIAIGYTKASNGSEDDWSDLIALTTVLADTPTDLYTTEVRKVINVEQWMRYFAFMMLATSMETSYATGRGDDFSLYRGLTDPRFQILVHDLDTIFSLGDARSDAAVSIWRMVPTLNRNANTAPMDRFMLNNEFASLYFRTLMELINTAFSPQEFDPLIDQSLGSWVNPDYVSLIKSFQVQRNQGVLAQIPRQLLLSQAGFSSSNGLMVAESAITSLGGAASGADTHQVLVNGQPAQNWTAYTGLWQITNFALNPGVNQVLVQSIDAGGREIGRLTASIWLNSSLGQQFGGTLPGNTVWSAAEGPYLITNTLTVPVGRTLAIEGGASVFISPGASIAVNGSIQILGTAVSRIRLSPPPGVSSPWNGIQILNSAQSNRIAFADFIGSDGGANHVRVSNSRIHVEGCTWSSGGSRTLIELNNSSATITGCVFPDIIGAEHIHGGPVPSDGWVVIQNNTFGKTTLLNDIIDFTGARRPGPVLIVRGNIFTGASDDVLDLDGTDAWVEGNLFMHVHKDNPNVGDTASAINFGSDSGYAPHVVAVRNYFYEVDHVALCKEGGSIRL
;
A
#
# COMPACT_ATOMS: atom_id res chain seq x y z
N MET A 1 19.07 -25.05 -19.50
CA MET A 1 19.55 -25.54 -18.19
C MET A 1 20.96 -25.02 -17.95
N SER A 2 21.09 -23.91 -17.23
CA SER A 2 22.13 -23.57 -16.25
C SER A 2 21.88 -22.08 -15.92
N ILE A 3 21.70 -21.83 -14.64
CA ILE A 3 21.09 -20.64 -14.06
C ILE A 3 22.23 -19.75 -13.58
N SER A 4 22.22 -18.46 -13.91
CA SER A 4 22.92 -17.44 -13.12
C SER A 4 22.07 -16.18 -13.01
N SER A 5 21.17 -16.18 -12.03
CA SER A 5 20.47 -14.98 -11.57
C SER A 5 21.29 -14.30 -10.47
N SER A 6 21.76 -13.09 -10.74
CA SER A 6 22.35 -12.19 -9.76
C SER A 6 21.25 -11.59 -8.89
N ASN A 7 20.99 -12.18 -7.73
CA ASN A 7 20.14 -11.63 -6.69
C ASN A 7 20.91 -10.57 -5.88
N ALA A 8 20.69 -9.29 -6.20
CA ALA A 8 21.00 -8.19 -5.29
C ALA A 8 19.94 -8.16 -4.17
N ARG A 9 20.29 -8.71 -3.00
CA ARG A 9 19.48 -8.62 -1.78
C ARG A 9 19.49 -7.16 -1.28
N MET A 10 18.36 -6.46 -1.45
CA MET A 10 18.03 -5.30 -0.61
C MET A 10 17.86 -5.79 0.83
N ARG A 11 18.63 -5.19 1.74
CA ARG A 11 18.65 -5.51 3.17
C ARG A 11 17.36 -5.03 3.84
N PRO A 12 16.65 -5.86 4.62
CA PRO A 12 15.58 -5.37 5.49
C PRO A 12 16.17 -4.58 6.67
N ALA A 13 15.51 -3.46 6.98
CA ALA A 13 15.81 -2.62 8.14
C ALA A 13 15.70 -3.43 9.46
N PRO A 14 16.55 -3.14 10.47
CA PRO A 14 16.57 -3.89 11.72
C PRO A 14 15.31 -3.62 12.56
N ARG A 15 14.58 -4.70 12.87
CA ARG A 15 13.56 -4.75 13.94
C ARG A 15 14.24 -4.48 15.28
N TYR A 16 13.94 -3.34 15.90
CA TYR A 16 14.20 -3.13 17.31
C TYR A 16 13.13 -3.86 18.14
N LEU A 17 13.52 -5.01 18.69
CA LEU A 17 12.78 -5.67 19.76
C LEU A 17 12.83 -4.79 21.01
N ARG A 18 11.68 -4.24 21.42
CA ARG A 18 11.54 -3.62 22.74
C ARG A 18 11.78 -4.69 23.81
N GLN A 19 12.89 -4.59 24.53
CA GLN A 19 13.07 -5.25 25.81
C GLN A 19 12.24 -4.51 26.85
N ASN A 20 11.04 -5.02 27.13
CA ASN A 20 10.33 -4.72 28.37
C ASN A 20 10.97 -5.52 29.49
N SER A 21 11.65 -4.83 30.41
CA SER A 21 12.18 -5.41 31.65
C SER A 21 11.04 -5.67 32.64
N SER A 22 10.48 -6.88 32.60
CA SER A 22 9.63 -7.43 33.67
C SER A 22 10.49 -8.31 34.59
N PHE A 23 10.94 -7.75 35.71
CA PHE A 23 11.59 -8.52 36.77
C PHE A 23 10.62 -8.75 37.93
N LEU A 24 9.86 -9.85 37.87
CA LEU A 24 9.23 -10.48 39.03
C LEU A 24 9.19 -12.00 38.81
N LYS A 25 10.13 -12.73 39.40
CA LYS A 25 9.97 -14.16 39.71
C LYS A 25 10.32 -14.42 41.17
N ARG A 26 9.31 -14.91 41.88
CA ARG A 26 9.37 -15.56 43.20
C ARG A 26 10.45 -16.65 43.24
N VAL A 27 11.26 -16.66 44.29
CA VAL A 27 11.79 -17.89 44.91
C VAL A 27 11.72 -17.77 46.44
N LYS A 28 11.46 -18.93 47.05
CA LYS A 28 11.07 -19.27 48.42
C LYS A 28 12.00 -18.75 49.53
N SER A 29 11.40 -18.59 50.71
CA SER A 29 12.06 -18.46 52.02
C SER A 29 12.90 -19.71 52.37
N PRO A 30 13.86 -19.59 53.31
CA PRO A 30 13.52 -19.81 54.72
C PRO A 30 14.16 -18.84 55.74
N VAL A 31 13.40 -18.64 56.81
CA VAL A 31 13.70 -18.26 58.21
C VAL A 31 15.19 -18.07 58.62
N GLY A 32 15.50 -16.95 59.29
CA GLY A 32 16.57 -16.91 60.32
C GLY A 32 17.31 -15.59 60.55
N SER A 33 16.90 -14.86 61.60
CA SER A 33 17.77 -14.12 62.55
C SER A 33 18.37 -12.74 62.21
N ILE A 34 17.72 -11.72 62.79
CA ILE A 34 18.21 -10.52 63.50
C ILE A 34 19.74 -10.35 63.65
N LEU A 35 20.29 -9.21 63.19
CA LEU A 35 21.12 -8.30 64.01
C LEU A 35 21.41 -6.98 63.29
N ALA A 36 21.23 -5.89 64.03
CA ALA A 36 21.51 -4.51 63.65
C ALA A 36 23.01 -4.28 63.41
N ALA A 37 23.33 -3.45 62.42
CA ALA A 37 24.62 -2.78 62.32
C ALA A 37 24.39 -1.35 61.83
N CYS A 38 24.45 -0.41 62.78
CA CYS A 38 24.69 0.99 62.51
C CYS A 38 26.06 1.13 61.81
N LEU A 39 26.09 1.73 60.63
CA LEU A 39 27.29 2.35 60.10
C LEU A 39 26.97 3.79 59.70
N LEU A 40 27.43 4.70 60.55
CA LEU A 40 27.68 6.09 60.25
C LEU A 40 28.60 6.19 59.03
N TRP A 41 28.05 6.58 57.88
CA TRP A 41 28.80 7.23 56.83
C TRP A 41 28.61 8.74 57.00
N LEU A 42 29.66 9.40 57.48
CA LEU A 42 29.86 10.83 57.35
C LEU A 42 30.01 11.15 55.87
N CYS A 43 28.88 11.31 55.18
CA CYS A 43 28.83 12.05 53.94
C CYS A 43 28.97 13.53 54.28
N SER A 44 30.09 14.12 53.88
CA SER A 44 30.18 15.54 53.59
C SER A 44 28.92 15.98 52.84
N PHE A 45 28.21 16.97 53.40
CA PHE A 45 27.04 17.59 52.78
C PHE A 45 27.39 17.98 51.33
N PRO A 46 26.71 17.44 50.31
CA PRO A 46 26.70 18.10 49.02
C PRO A 46 26.02 19.47 49.23
N GLY A 47 26.48 20.49 48.49
CA GLY A 47 25.92 21.83 48.54
C GLY A 47 24.39 21.80 48.48
N THR A 48 23.75 22.73 49.19
CA THR A 48 22.29 22.90 49.21
C THR A 48 21.74 22.78 47.79
N ALA A 49 20.94 21.75 47.52
CA ALA A 49 20.28 21.59 46.24
C ALA A 49 19.54 22.89 45.92
N ALA A 50 19.70 23.40 44.70
CA ALA A 50 19.01 24.59 44.25
C ALA A 50 17.49 24.30 44.29
N ASP A 51 16.74 25.15 44.99
CA ASP A 51 15.31 24.94 45.25
C ASP A 51 14.48 25.90 44.38
N VAL A 52 14.57 25.67 43.07
CA VAL A 52 13.89 26.45 42.02
C VAL A 52 12.75 25.63 41.47
N VAL A 53 11.55 26.22 41.39
CA VAL A 53 10.33 25.54 40.90
C VAL A 53 9.63 26.34 39.80
N PHE A 54 8.90 25.64 38.93
CA PHE A 54 7.90 26.23 38.06
C PHE A 54 6.80 26.87 38.91
N ASN A 55 6.54 28.16 38.69
CA ASN A 55 5.66 28.98 39.54
C ASN A 55 4.44 29.54 38.79
N GLU A 56 4.59 29.89 37.51
CA GLU A 56 3.51 30.41 36.67
C GLU A 56 3.71 29.96 35.21
N ILE A 57 2.63 29.62 34.51
CA ILE A 57 2.67 29.12 33.13
C ILE A 57 1.56 29.79 32.31
N HIS A 58 1.92 30.54 31.27
CA HIS A 58 0.98 31.12 30.31
C HIS A 58 0.96 30.28 29.04
N TYR A 59 0.33 29.10 29.10
CA TYR A 59 0.40 28.09 28.03
C TYR A 59 -0.59 28.28 26.88
N HIS A 60 -1.66 29.05 27.08
CA HIS A 60 -2.67 29.32 26.07
C HIS A 60 -3.19 30.76 26.27
N PRO A 61 -2.45 31.75 25.73
CA PRO A 61 -2.86 33.15 25.82
C PRO A 61 -4.24 33.38 25.20
N MET A 62 -4.78 34.59 25.35
CA MET A 62 -6.13 34.92 24.87
C MET A 62 -6.30 34.54 23.38
N GLN A 63 -7.12 33.51 23.12
CA GLN A 63 -7.34 33.02 21.77
C GLN A 63 -8.16 34.05 20.97
N PRO A 64 -7.66 34.56 19.83
CA PRO A 64 -8.43 35.45 18.99
C PRO A 64 -9.65 34.72 18.40
N PRO A 65 -10.77 35.43 18.16
CA PRO A 65 -11.96 34.84 17.54
C PRO A 65 -11.71 34.21 16.16
N VAL A 66 -10.73 34.74 15.42
CA VAL A 66 -10.28 34.26 14.11
C VAL A 66 -8.77 34.42 14.03
N GLY A 67 -8.06 33.39 13.53
CA GLY A 67 -6.62 33.42 13.33
C GLY A 67 -5.83 32.54 14.31
N PRO A 68 -4.50 32.47 14.12
CA PRO A 68 -3.62 31.64 14.91
C PRO A 68 -3.58 32.10 16.37
N GLU A 69 -3.38 31.15 17.26
CA GLU A 69 -2.99 31.38 18.64
C GLU A 69 -1.71 32.25 18.72
N PRO A 70 -1.67 33.27 19.60
CA PRO A 70 -0.51 34.14 19.75
C PRO A 70 0.58 33.48 20.60
N VAL A 71 1.16 32.37 20.14
CA VAL A 71 2.20 31.58 20.83
C VAL A 71 3.40 32.40 21.30
N SER A 72 3.66 33.54 20.66
CA SER A 72 4.72 34.48 21.07
C SER A 72 4.46 35.21 22.39
N GLU A 73 3.25 35.11 22.95
CA GLU A 73 2.86 35.66 24.26
C GLU A 73 2.97 34.64 25.40
N GLU A 74 3.35 33.39 25.09
CA GLU A 74 3.60 32.36 26.10
C GLU A 74 4.82 32.70 26.96
N PHE A 75 4.74 32.34 28.25
CA PHE A 75 5.83 32.45 29.20
C PHE A 75 5.78 31.37 30.28
N ILE A 76 6.93 31.10 30.89
CA ILE A 76 7.10 30.25 32.07
C ILE A 76 7.83 31.07 33.13
N GLU A 77 7.34 31.09 34.36
CA GLU A 77 8.05 31.71 35.48
C GLU A 77 8.66 30.66 36.40
N LEU A 78 9.91 30.91 36.81
CA LEU A 78 10.61 30.17 37.85
C LEU A 78 10.66 30.98 39.15
N TYR A 79 10.47 30.31 40.29
CA TYR A 79 10.59 30.89 41.62
C TYR A 79 11.68 30.16 42.42
N ASN A 80 12.62 30.92 42.99
CA ASN A 80 13.62 30.38 43.92
C ASN A 80 13.07 30.46 45.35
N ARG A 81 12.50 29.35 45.83
CA ARG A 81 11.96 29.27 47.20
C ARG A 81 13.02 28.99 48.26
N GLY A 82 14.28 28.80 47.83
CA GLY A 82 15.44 28.61 48.70
C GLY A 82 15.93 29.90 49.37
N THR A 83 16.95 29.75 50.21
CA THR A 83 17.53 30.85 51.00
C THR A 83 18.80 31.45 50.38
N ASN A 84 19.30 30.88 49.29
CA ASN A 84 20.50 31.31 48.58
C ASN A 84 20.17 31.71 47.14
N THR A 85 20.94 32.64 46.57
CA THR A 85 20.89 32.93 45.13
C THR A 85 21.32 31.69 44.33
N VAL A 86 20.57 31.36 43.27
CA VAL A 86 20.87 30.23 42.37
C VAL A 86 21.35 30.77 41.02
N GLN A 87 22.44 30.20 40.49
CA GLN A 87 22.95 30.46 39.13
C GLN A 87 22.43 29.38 38.18
N LEU A 88 21.85 29.79 37.06
CA LEU A 88 21.20 28.89 36.10
C LEU A 88 22.03 28.62 34.84
N ALA A 89 23.24 29.19 34.71
CA ALA A 89 24.06 28.98 33.53
C ALA A 89 24.20 27.49 33.14
N GLY A 90 23.77 27.15 31.92
CA GLY A 90 23.81 25.78 31.40
C GLY A 90 22.64 24.88 31.85
N TRP A 91 21.73 25.37 32.68
CA TRP A 91 20.45 24.71 32.94
C TRP A 91 19.57 24.77 31.68
N ARG A 92 18.51 23.97 31.64
CA ARG A 92 17.61 23.86 30.49
C ARG A 92 16.15 23.66 30.91
N ILE A 93 15.22 24.29 30.20
CA ILE A 93 13.80 23.88 30.17
C ILE A 93 13.59 22.97 28.96
N ALA A 94 12.94 21.84 29.18
CA ALA A 94 12.59 20.87 28.15
C ALA A 94 11.10 20.43 28.25
N GLY A 95 10.64 19.71 27.23
CA GLY A 95 9.33 19.05 27.24
C GLY A 95 8.21 19.92 26.67
N GLY A 96 8.41 20.55 25.51
CA GLY A 96 7.42 21.36 24.78
C GLY A 96 8.08 22.60 24.17
N VAL A 97 8.91 23.23 24.99
CA VAL A 97 9.88 24.25 24.59
C VAL A 97 11.29 23.74 24.85
N ASP A 98 12.27 24.35 24.18
CA ASP A 98 13.69 24.11 24.41
C ASP A 98 14.41 25.44 24.65
N TYR A 99 14.96 25.59 25.85
CA TYR A 99 15.65 26.81 26.27
C TYR A 99 16.82 26.48 27.20
N THR A 100 18.04 26.90 26.83
CA THR A 100 19.23 26.80 27.68
C THR A 100 19.53 28.15 28.31
N PHE A 101 19.64 28.19 29.64
CA PHE A 101 19.83 29.44 30.37
C PHE A 101 21.24 30.02 30.16
N PRO A 102 21.34 31.35 29.92
CA PRO A 102 22.61 32.06 29.90
C PRO A 102 23.14 32.26 31.33
N GLN A 103 24.18 33.08 31.49
CA GLN A 103 24.62 33.53 32.81
C GLN A 103 23.53 34.41 33.44
N VAL A 104 22.66 33.81 34.28
CA VAL A 104 21.54 34.49 34.95
C VAL A 104 21.29 33.85 36.31
N THR A 105 21.01 34.71 37.30
CA THR A 105 20.77 34.27 38.68
C THR A 105 19.36 34.60 39.13
N ILE A 106 18.77 33.73 39.95
CA ILE A 106 17.55 34.03 40.69
C ILE A 106 17.94 34.25 42.16
N PRO A 107 17.77 35.48 42.73
CA PRO A 107 17.96 35.73 44.15
C PRO A 107 17.08 34.82 45.02
N ALA A 108 17.44 34.63 46.30
CA ALA A 108 16.56 33.96 47.26
C ALA A 108 15.20 34.68 47.34
N GLY A 109 14.09 33.94 47.19
CA GLY A 109 12.74 34.51 47.09
C GLY A 109 12.48 35.32 45.82
N GLY A 110 13.36 35.24 44.82
CA GLY A 110 13.24 35.93 43.53
C GLY A 110 12.50 35.10 42.48
N TYR A 111 12.07 35.81 41.43
CA TYR A 111 11.39 35.26 40.25
C TYR A 111 12.25 35.44 39.02
N LEU A 112 12.09 34.59 38.01
CA LEU A 112 12.66 34.75 36.68
C LEU A 112 11.65 34.30 35.64
N VAL A 113 11.29 35.21 34.74
CA VAL A 113 10.36 34.93 33.64
C VAL A 113 11.16 34.49 32.42
N VAL A 114 10.80 33.35 31.86
CA VAL A 114 11.31 32.83 30.59
C VAL A 114 10.19 32.99 29.57
N VAL A 115 10.46 33.56 28.40
CA VAL A 115 9.39 33.96 27.44
C VAL A 115 9.62 33.41 26.04
N ALA A 116 8.53 33.20 25.29
CA ALA A 116 8.60 32.81 23.88
C ALA A 116 9.24 33.90 22.99
N SER A 117 8.93 35.17 23.26
CA SER A 117 9.51 36.32 22.55
C SER A 117 9.75 37.47 23.51
N ARG A 118 11.02 37.83 23.74
CA ARG A 118 11.38 38.96 24.62
C ARG A 118 10.80 40.27 24.13
N THR A 119 10.84 40.50 22.81
CA THR A 119 10.32 41.74 22.21
C THR A 119 8.82 41.90 22.45
N ASN A 120 8.03 40.83 22.26
CA ASN A 120 6.58 40.88 22.48
C ASN A 120 6.27 40.99 23.97
N PHE A 121 6.99 40.24 24.81
CA PHE A 121 6.78 40.27 26.25
C PHE A 121 7.04 41.66 26.84
N GLU A 122 8.17 42.30 26.53
CA GLU A 122 8.50 43.65 27.02
C GLU A 122 7.48 44.71 26.58
N THR A 123 6.82 44.49 25.42
CA THR A 123 5.73 45.35 24.93
C THR A 123 4.43 45.14 25.71
N ASN A 124 4.11 43.88 26.03
CA ASN A 124 2.82 43.49 26.60
C ASN A 124 2.79 43.46 28.14
N TYR A 125 3.97 43.42 28.78
CA TYR A 125 4.20 43.23 30.21
C TYR A 125 5.18 44.28 30.76
N VAL A 126 4.84 45.56 30.59
CA VAL A 126 5.69 46.68 31.01
C VAL A 126 5.92 46.64 32.53
N GLY A 127 7.20 46.52 32.93
CA GLY A 127 7.59 46.50 34.34
C GLY A 127 7.51 45.14 35.02
N ALA A 128 7.30 44.05 34.28
CA ALA A 128 7.53 42.69 34.76
C ALA A 128 9.01 42.51 35.18
N GLY A 129 9.27 41.54 36.07
CA GLY A 129 10.57 41.29 36.71
C GLY A 129 11.72 40.92 35.76
N PRO A 130 12.81 40.29 36.23
CA PRO A 130 13.88 39.89 35.32
C PRO A 130 13.36 38.87 34.29
N VAL A 131 13.63 39.15 33.00
CA VAL A 131 13.16 38.36 31.85
C VAL A 131 14.36 37.80 31.08
N VAL A 132 14.24 36.53 30.69
CA VAL A 132 15.06 35.87 29.67
C VAL A 132 14.13 35.13 28.70
N GLY A 133 14.62 34.60 27.57
CA GLY A 133 13.72 33.89 26.66
C GLY A 133 14.21 33.86 25.21
N ASP A 134 13.24 33.89 24.29
CA ASP A 134 13.38 33.52 22.87
C ASP A 134 13.62 32.01 22.70
N TRP A 135 12.82 31.19 23.40
CA TRP A 135 12.89 29.73 23.27
C TRP A 135 12.42 29.25 21.89
N THR A 136 12.78 28.02 21.56
CA THR A 136 12.20 27.29 20.41
C THR A 136 11.11 26.33 20.87
N GLY A 137 10.06 26.16 20.06
CA GLY A 137 8.91 25.33 20.39
C GLY A 137 7.73 26.15 20.91
N LYS A 138 6.72 25.47 21.45
CA LYS A 138 5.51 26.06 22.03
C LYS A 138 4.97 25.18 23.15
N LEU A 139 4.20 25.77 24.04
CA LEU A 139 3.51 25.03 25.09
C LEU A 139 2.32 24.24 24.53
N GLY A 140 1.96 23.13 25.18
CA GLY A 140 0.82 22.33 24.79
C GLY A 140 -0.48 22.87 25.40
N ASN A 141 -1.52 23.10 24.61
CA ASN A 141 -2.75 23.74 25.09
C ASN A 141 -3.58 22.84 26.02
N ASN A 142 -3.50 21.51 25.86
CA ASN A 142 -4.31 20.57 26.63
C ASN A 142 -3.52 19.86 27.74
N TRP A 143 -2.26 19.55 27.48
CA TRP A 143 -1.37 18.84 28.39
C TRP A 143 0.07 19.02 27.95
N GLN A 144 0.99 19.21 28.89
CA GLN A 144 2.42 19.19 28.63
C GLN A 144 3.20 18.80 29.88
N ASN A 145 4.28 18.04 29.70
CA ASN A 145 5.24 17.73 30.76
C ASN A 145 6.50 18.58 30.58
N LEU A 146 6.68 19.58 31.45
CA LEU A 146 7.84 20.46 31.48
C LEU A 146 8.88 19.97 32.49
N GLU A 147 10.15 20.04 32.12
CA GLU A 147 11.28 19.63 32.95
C GLU A 147 12.30 20.76 33.05
N LEU A 148 12.70 21.11 34.27
CA LEU A 148 13.83 21.99 34.55
C LEU A 148 15.04 21.13 34.90
N ILE A 149 16.08 21.22 34.08
CA ILE A 149 17.26 20.35 34.15
C ILE A 149 18.46 21.23 34.47
N ASP A 150 19.29 20.84 35.45
CA ASP A 150 20.49 21.59 35.80
C ASP A 150 21.64 21.39 34.79
N SER A 151 22.76 22.08 35.03
CA SER A 151 23.96 21.96 34.18
C SER A 151 24.63 20.57 34.22
N ALA A 152 24.30 19.72 35.19
CA ALA A 152 24.78 18.34 35.29
C ALA A 152 23.86 17.35 34.56
N GLY A 153 22.68 17.79 34.12
CA GLY A 153 21.68 16.95 33.47
C GLY A 153 20.65 16.35 34.41
N GLU A 154 20.61 16.76 35.68
CA GLU A 154 19.67 16.28 36.68
C GLU A 154 18.38 17.12 36.69
N THR A 155 17.21 16.48 36.82
CA THR A 155 15.93 17.18 36.93
C THR A 155 15.83 17.88 38.29
N VAL A 156 15.73 19.20 38.27
CA VAL A 156 15.54 20.05 39.45
C VAL A 156 14.06 20.14 39.80
N ASP A 157 13.21 20.32 38.80
CA ASP A 157 11.76 20.41 38.96
C ASP A 157 11.03 19.92 37.71
N GLN A 158 9.78 19.48 37.88
CA GLN A 158 8.96 18.95 36.81
C GLN A 158 7.47 19.22 37.05
N VAL A 159 6.76 19.64 36.00
CA VAL A 159 5.31 19.85 36.05
C VAL A 159 4.63 19.28 34.80
N ALA A 160 3.67 18.39 35.02
CA ALA A 160 2.79 17.85 33.98
C ALA A 160 1.41 18.53 34.07
N TYR A 161 1.29 19.76 33.53
CA TYR A 161 0.05 20.52 33.60
C TYR A 161 -0.99 19.98 32.61
N ALA A 162 -2.26 20.24 32.91
CA ALA A 162 -3.39 19.77 32.11
C ALA A 162 -4.55 20.79 32.19
N THR A 163 -5.55 20.64 31.30
CA THR A 163 -6.75 21.51 31.26
C THR A 163 -8.04 20.82 31.73
N GLN A 164 -7.92 19.59 32.21
CA GLN A 164 -9.04 18.79 32.72
C GLN A 164 -8.64 18.07 34.01
N GLY A 165 -9.63 17.48 34.69
CA GLY A 165 -9.41 16.70 35.90
C GLY A 165 -9.23 17.57 37.14
N ASP A 166 -8.11 17.41 37.84
CA ASP A 166 -7.82 18.16 39.08
C ASP A 166 -7.26 19.57 38.80
N TRP A 167 -6.95 19.89 37.54
CA TRP A 167 -6.47 21.20 37.11
C TRP A 167 -7.59 22.18 36.77
N ALA A 168 -8.80 21.68 36.50
CA ALA A 168 -9.91 22.46 36.00
C ALA A 168 -11.21 22.20 36.76
N THR A 169 -12.19 23.09 36.57
CA THR A 169 -13.52 22.95 37.15
C THR A 169 -14.44 22.21 36.18
N ARG A 170 -15.22 21.25 36.68
CA ARG A 170 -16.27 20.60 35.89
C ARG A 170 -17.47 21.53 35.83
N VAL A 171 -18.02 21.79 34.64
CA VAL A 171 -19.13 22.74 34.44
C VAL A 171 -20.26 22.13 33.62
N ARG A 172 -21.49 22.63 33.80
CA ARG A 172 -22.59 22.34 32.88
C ARG A 172 -22.39 23.12 31.58
N GLY A 173 -21.97 22.42 30.53
CA GLY A 173 -21.62 22.99 29.23
C GLY A 173 -22.80 23.60 28.45
N PRO A 174 -22.53 24.10 27.22
CA PRO A 174 -23.55 24.68 26.35
C PRO A 174 -24.60 23.65 25.92
N SER A 175 -25.75 24.14 25.42
CA SER A 175 -26.79 23.28 24.86
C SER A 175 -26.38 22.82 23.46
N LEU A 176 -26.17 21.51 23.31
CA LEU A 176 -25.85 20.85 22.06
C LEU A 176 -27.08 20.08 21.58
N SER A 177 -27.73 20.55 20.52
CA SER A 177 -28.97 19.98 19.96
C SER A 177 -30.09 19.79 21.01
N GLY A 178 -30.20 20.73 21.96
CA GLY A 178 -31.24 20.73 22.99
C GLY A 178 -30.86 20.05 24.31
N THR A 179 -29.64 19.50 24.43
CA THR A 179 -29.16 18.86 25.66
C THR A 179 -27.87 19.51 26.14
N ARG A 180 -27.76 19.76 27.45
CA ARG A 180 -26.51 20.19 28.10
C ARG A 180 -25.81 18.99 28.71
N GLY A 181 -24.52 18.86 28.44
CA GLY A 181 -23.64 17.85 29.01
C GLY A 181 -22.72 18.44 30.08
N TRP A 182 -21.75 17.65 30.51
CA TRP A 182 -20.64 18.14 31.31
C TRP A 182 -19.44 18.52 30.45
N ASP A 183 -18.76 19.58 30.85
CA ASP A 183 -17.56 20.10 30.20
C ASP A 183 -16.49 20.47 31.25
N TRP A 184 -15.29 20.81 30.81
CA TRP A 184 -14.20 21.32 31.63
C TRP A 184 -13.99 22.81 31.36
N LEU A 185 -13.69 23.57 32.42
CA LEU A 185 -13.39 24.99 32.31
C LEU A 185 -12.23 25.35 33.24
N ILE A 186 -11.24 26.02 32.67
CA ILE A 186 -10.21 26.77 33.37
C ILE A 186 -9.95 28.05 32.57
N SER A 187 -9.91 29.22 33.22
CA SER A 187 -9.70 30.48 32.50
C SER A 187 -8.27 30.64 31.97
N ALA A 188 -7.32 29.82 32.44
CA ALA A 188 -5.97 29.76 31.88
C ALA A 188 -5.91 29.12 30.47
N ASP A 189 -7.02 28.52 30.02
CA ASP A 189 -7.14 27.87 28.72
C ASP A 189 -7.78 28.82 27.69
N GLY A 190 -6.98 29.71 27.09
CA GLY A 190 -7.41 30.55 25.96
C GLY A 190 -8.23 31.78 26.34
N PHE A 191 -8.49 32.04 27.62
CA PHE A 191 -9.13 33.27 28.11
C PHE A 191 -8.13 34.31 28.63
N GLY A 192 -6.83 34.05 28.45
CA GLY A 192 -5.73 34.99 28.76
C GLY A 192 -5.28 35.02 30.22
N ASN A 193 -5.89 34.24 31.13
CA ASN A 193 -5.31 34.03 32.46
C ASN A 193 -4.09 33.10 32.37
N THR A 194 -3.25 33.12 33.39
CA THR A 194 -2.10 32.20 33.52
C THR A 194 -2.44 31.10 34.52
N LEU A 195 -1.70 30.01 34.47
CA LEU A 195 -1.76 28.94 35.47
C LEU A 195 -0.72 29.25 36.56
N GLU A 196 -1.17 29.58 37.77
CA GLU A 196 -0.35 30.01 38.90
C GLU A 196 -0.29 28.92 39.98
N LEU A 197 0.92 28.66 40.49
CA LEU A 197 1.15 27.78 41.64
C LEU A 197 0.60 28.46 42.91
N ILE A 198 -0.32 27.78 43.60
CA ILE A 198 -1.02 28.30 44.77
C ILE A 198 -0.09 28.33 45.98
N ASN A 199 0.59 27.23 46.28
CA ASN A 199 1.52 27.16 47.41
C ASN A 199 2.89 26.64 46.94
N PRO A 200 3.91 27.50 46.81
CA PRO A 200 5.22 27.10 46.29
C PRO A 200 6.01 26.17 47.22
N TYR A 201 5.57 25.99 48.48
CA TYR A 201 6.19 25.08 49.43
C TYR A 201 5.53 23.69 49.47
N LEU A 202 4.50 23.46 48.66
CA LEU A 202 3.90 22.15 48.41
C LEU A 202 4.30 21.65 47.02
N PRO A 203 4.22 20.32 46.75
CA PRO A 203 4.50 19.78 45.43
C PRO A 203 3.65 20.46 44.34
N ASN A 204 4.29 20.81 43.24
CA ASN A 204 3.69 21.38 42.04
C ASN A 204 3.25 20.30 41.03
N THR A 205 3.40 19.02 41.35
CA THR A 205 2.99 17.89 40.50
C THR A 205 1.50 17.58 40.56
N HIS A 206 0.70 18.39 41.26
CA HIS A 206 -0.71 18.14 41.53
C HIS A 206 -1.57 19.36 41.19
N GLY A 207 -2.54 19.20 40.27
CA GLY A 207 -3.42 20.30 39.82
C GLY A 207 -4.19 20.99 40.94
N GLN A 208 -4.42 20.29 42.05
CA GLN A 208 -4.99 20.83 43.29
C GLN A 208 -4.14 21.92 43.99
N ASN A 209 -2.89 22.11 43.57
CA ASN A 209 -1.98 23.20 43.97
C ASN A 209 -1.83 24.28 42.89
N TRP A 210 -2.60 24.22 41.80
CA TRP A 210 -2.57 25.18 40.73
C TRP A 210 -3.95 25.81 40.57
N GLY A 211 -3.98 27.07 40.15
CA GLY A 211 -5.21 27.78 39.84
C GLY A 211 -4.98 28.83 38.77
N PRO A 212 -6.04 29.28 38.09
CA PRO A 212 -5.89 30.41 37.20
C PRO A 212 -5.57 31.68 38.00
N SER A 213 -4.79 32.57 37.41
CA SER A 213 -4.61 33.93 37.93
C SER A 213 -5.94 34.66 38.09
N LEU A 214 -6.02 35.64 38.99
CA LEU A 214 -7.24 36.44 39.20
C LEU A 214 -7.60 37.32 38.01
N PHE A 215 -6.61 37.71 37.20
CA PHE A 215 -6.78 38.57 36.04
C PHE A 215 -5.99 38.05 34.84
N PRO A 216 -6.43 38.32 33.60
CA PRO A 216 -5.64 38.02 32.41
C PRO A 216 -4.23 38.60 32.50
N LYS A 217 -3.27 37.95 31.84
CA LYS A 217 -1.82 38.21 31.89
C LYS A 217 -1.11 37.79 33.18
N GLY A 218 -1.82 37.39 34.23
CA GLY A 218 -1.17 36.81 35.41
C GLY A 218 -0.33 37.81 36.21
N THR A 219 0.72 37.32 36.85
CA THR A 219 1.57 38.12 37.77
C THR A 219 3.09 37.98 37.55
N PRO A 220 3.58 37.97 36.29
CA PRO A 220 4.97 37.67 36.00
C PRO A 220 5.95 38.65 36.66
N GLY A 221 6.96 38.08 37.29
CA GLY A 221 8.02 38.73 38.07
C GLY A 221 7.64 39.07 39.51
N THR A 222 6.46 38.68 39.98
CA THR A 222 5.93 39.02 41.31
C THR A 222 5.22 37.84 41.97
N ALA A 223 4.70 38.02 43.18
CA ALA A 223 3.98 36.95 43.85
C ALA A 223 2.65 36.63 43.15
N ASN A 224 2.41 35.34 42.90
CA ASN A 224 1.18 34.83 42.31
C ASN A 224 -0.08 35.43 42.94
N SER A 225 -1.03 35.84 42.12
CA SER A 225 -2.34 36.29 42.60
C SER A 225 -3.12 35.18 43.32
N ALA A 226 -2.85 33.92 42.98
CA ALA A 226 -3.38 32.73 43.62
C ALA A 226 -2.59 32.29 44.88
N LEU A 227 -1.50 32.98 45.26
CA LEU A 227 -0.62 32.58 46.36
C LEU A 227 -1.41 32.43 47.67
N ASN A 228 -1.40 31.21 48.21
CA ASN A 228 -1.99 30.90 49.50
C ASN A 228 -1.18 29.81 50.22
N THR A 229 -0.36 30.24 51.20
CA THR A 229 0.43 29.33 52.05
C THR A 229 -0.39 28.62 53.11
N ASN A 230 -1.65 29.04 53.34
CA ASN A 230 -2.61 28.41 54.24
C ASN A 230 -3.73 27.76 53.41
N SER A 231 -3.39 26.63 52.77
CA SER A 231 -4.27 25.92 51.82
C SER A 231 -5.04 24.77 52.48
N ALA A 232 -6.24 24.47 51.96
CA ALA A 232 -6.98 23.26 52.34
C ALA A 232 -6.14 21.99 52.03
N PRO A 233 -6.29 20.88 52.79
CA PRO A 233 -5.59 19.63 52.53
C PRO A 233 -5.85 19.09 51.13
N MET A 234 -4.83 18.64 50.40
CA MET A 234 -5.00 17.99 49.09
C MET A 234 -5.46 16.54 49.27
N LEU A 235 -6.45 16.16 48.47
CA LEU A 235 -7.00 14.79 48.42
C LEU A 235 -6.51 14.12 47.14
N LEU A 236 -5.46 13.31 47.25
CA LEU A 236 -4.76 12.70 46.14
C LEU A 236 -5.04 11.20 46.07
N ASP A 237 -4.84 10.59 44.90
CA ASP A 237 -4.90 9.13 44.71
C ASP A 237 -6.20 8.47 45.22
N VAL A 238 -7.31 9.21 45.18
CA VAL A 238 -8.60 8.75 45.69
C VAL A 238 -9.14 7.62 44.81
N ARG A 239 -9.43 6.47 45.43
CA ARG A 239 -9.87 5.26 44.70
C ARG A 239 -10.64 4.31 45.58
N HIS A 240 -11.55 3.57 44.98
CA HIS A 240 -12.27 2.47 45.63
C HIS A 240 -11.59 1.11 45.35
N THR A 241 -11.81 0.12 46.21
CA THR A 241 -11.36 -1.27 46.04
C THR A 241 -12.37 -2.24 46.70
N PRO A 242 -12.70 -3.38 46.07
CA PRO A 242 -12.24 -3.86 44.75
C PRO A 242 -12.80 -3.04 43.59
N ALA A 243 -12.13 -3.08 42.43
CA ALA A 243 -12.56 -2.32 41.24
C ALA A 243 -13.95 -2.72 40.74
N ILE A 244 -14.32 -3.99 40.92
CA ILE A 244 -15.64 -4.55 40.61
C ILE A 244 -16.13 -5.30 41.86
N PRO A 245 -16.84 -4.63 42.78
CA PRO A 245 -17.36 -5.25 44.00
C PRO A 245 -18.41 -6.30 43.70
N LYS A 246 -18.36 -7.43 44.40
CA LYS A 246 -19.42 -8.44 44.41
C LYS A 246 -20.58 -8.01 45.32
N PRO A 247 -21.78 -8.60 45.15
CA PRO A 247 -22.89 -8.35 46.05
C PRO A 247 -22.52 -8.62 47.50
N GLU A 248 -22.94 -7.73 48.40
CA GLU A 248 -22.63 -7.75 49.85
C GLU A 248 -21.12 -7.59 50.20
N GLU A 249 -20.23 -7.41 49.21
CA GLU A 249 -18.81 -7.16 49.46
C GLU A 249 -18.61 -5.71 49.93
N THR A 250 -17.89 -5.54 51.05
CA THR A 250 -17.52 -4.21 51.54
C THR A 250 -16.55 -3.55 50.57
N VAL A 251 -16.80 -2.28 50.24
CA VAL A 251 -15.94 -1.48 49.38
C VAL A 251 -15.13 -0.53 50.25
N TYR A 252 -13.83 -0.46 50.02
CA TYR A 252 -12.96 0.47 50.72
C TYR A 252 -12.61 1.64 49.81
N VAL A 253 -12.85 2.86 50.27
CA VAL A 253 -12.35 4.07 49.61
C VAL A 253 -11.14 4.56 50.38
N ARG A 254 -10.07 4.84 49.65
CA ARG A 254 -8.86 5.45 50.21
C ARG A 254 -8.53 6.76 49.53
N ALA A 255 -7.84 7.63 50.24
CA ALA A 255 -7.30 8.90 49.77
C ALA A 255 -5.93 9.14 50.41
N ARG A 256 -4.96 9.63 49.64
CA ARG A 256 -3.70 10.15 50.19
C ARG A 256 -3.90 11.62 50.53
N LEU A 257 -3.61 12.00 51.76
CA LEU A 257 -3.73 13.36 52.25
C LEU A 257 -2.36 14.05 52.20
N LEU A 258 -2.31 15.24 51.61
CA LEU A 258 -1.12 16.08 51.66
C LEU A 258 -1.49 17.46 52.21
N THR A 259 -0.88 17.86 53.31
CA THR A 259 -1.19 19.12 54.00
C THR A 259 -0.01 19.60 54.82
N ALA A 260 0.14 20.91 54.95
CA ALA A 260 1.12 21.53 55.87
C ALA A 260 0.72 21.37 57.36
N GLN A 261 -0.53 20.97 57.64
CA GLN A 261 -1.10 20.82 59.00
C GLN A 261 -1.85 19.48 59.13
N ALA A 262 -1.10 18.36 59.18
CA ALA A 262 -1.69 17.01 59.20
C ALA A 262 -2.48 16.67 60.49
N PRO A 263 -2.00 16.98 61.72
CA PRO A 263 -2.71 16.60 62.94
C PRO A 263 -4.07 17.30 63.06
N GLY A 264 -5.13 16.53 63.30
CA GLY A 264 -6.49 17.05 63.48
C GLY A 264 -7.27 17.34 62.19
N THR A 265 -6.78 16.91 61.02
CA THR A 265 -7.56 16.95 59.78
C THR A 265 -8.65 15.88 59.80
N GLN A 266 -9.90 16.29 59.57
CA GLN A 266 -11.03 15.39 59.41
C GLN A 266 -11.19 15.00 57.94
N VAL A 267 -11.24 13.70 57.65
CA VAL A 267 -11.50 13.18 56.30
C VAL A 267 -12.80 12.37 56.33
N ILE A 268 -13.78 12.77 55.52
CA ILE A 268 -15.11 12.15 55.47
C ILE A 268 -15.36 11.66 54.05
N LEU A 269 -15.72 10.38 53.91
CA LEU A 269 -16.30 9.83 52.69
C LEU A 269 -17.80 10.02 52.72
N HIS A 270 -18.32 10.65 51.68
CA HIS A 270 -19.75 10.76 51.40
C HIS A 270 -20.11 9.85 50.24
N TYR A 271 -21.14 9.01 50.42
CA TYR A 271 -21.61 8.10 49.36
C TYR A 271 -23.13 7.97 49.38
N ARG A 272 -23.71 7.64 48.23
CA ARG A 272 -25.15 7.36 48.11
C ARG A 272 -25.42 6.31 47.06
N ASN A 273 -26.57 5.64 47.19
CA ASN A 273 -27.07 4.76 46.15
C ASN A 273 -27.74 5.61 45.03
N ALA A 274 -27.08 5.68 43.89
CA ALA A 274 -27.48 6.46 42.71
C ALA A 274 -28.12 5.58 41.61
N SER A 275 -28.69 4.43 42.00
CA SER A 275 -29.38 3.50 41.09
C SER A 275 -30.78 3.98 40.68
N SER A 276 -31.31 5.04 41.31
CA SER A 276 -32.58 5.71 40.96
C SER A 276 -32.32 7.07 40.34
N ILE A 277 -33.19 7.51 39.43
CA ILE A 277 -33.11 8.83 38.77
C ILE A 277 -33.06 9.96 39.81
N THR A 278 -33.84 9.82 40.87
CA THR A 278 -33.75 10.66 42.06
C THR A 278 -33.01 9.87 43.13
N ALA A 279 -31.70 10.07 43.22
CA ALA A 279 -30.87 9.45 44.25
C ALA A 279 -31.25 10.00 45.64
N GLY A 280 -31.12 9.16 46.67
CA GLY A 280 -31.33 9.57 48.06
C GLY A 280 -30.19 10.46 48.60
N ASP A 281 -30.28 10.78 49.89
CA ASP A 281 -29.27 11.58 50.60
C ASP A 281 -27.93 10.86 50.71
N TYR A 282 -26.86 11.65 50.85
CA TYR A 282 -25.51 11.13 51.11
C TYR A 282 -25.41 10.58 52.53
N GLN A 283 -24.94 9.34 52.63
CA GLN A 283 -24.41 8.75 53.85
C GLN A 283 -22.95 9.17 54.01
N SER A 284 -22.46 9.16 55.25
CA SER A 284 -21.10 9.63 55.56
C SER A 284 -20.39 8.64 56.48
N THR A 285 -19.10 8.44 56.24
CA THR A 285 -18.21 7.65 57.11
C THR A 285 -16.85 8.34 57.22
N GLU A 286 -16.18 8.21 58.36
CA GLU A 286 -14.85 8.79 58.56
C GLU A 286 -13.79 7.92 57.90
N LEU A 287 -12.88 8.57 57.16
CA LEU A 287 -11.65 7.97 56.67
C LEU A 287 -10.57 8.15 57.73
N ARG A 288 -9.91 7.05 58.11
CA ARG A 288 -8.85 7.05 59.13
C ARG A 288 -7.55 6.55 58.52
N ASP A 289 -6.45 7.06 59.05
CA ASP A 289 -5.09 6.55 58.80
C ASP A 289 -4.63 5.82 60.07
N ASN A 290 -5.11 4.59 60.23
CA ASN A 290 -4.90 3.78 61.44
C ASN A 290 -4.40 2.36 61.14
N GLY A 291 -3.98 2.08 59.90
CA GLY A 291 -3.51 0.77 59.47
C GLY A 291 -4.64 -0.25 59.27
N SER A 292 -5.89 0.21 59.09
CA SER A 292 -7.08 -0.61 58.84
C SER A 292 -7.82 -0.15 57.58
N ASN A 293 -8.88 -0.85 57.15
CA ASN A 293 -9.67 -0.45 55.97
C ASN A 293 -8.86 -0.30 54.67
N LEU A 294 -7.77 -1.08 54.53
CA LEU A 294 -6.85 -1.05 53.39
C LEU A 294 -6.17 0.30 53.17
N ASP A 295 -5.98 1.09 54.24
CA ASP A 295 -5.27 2.36 54.21
C ASP A 295 -3.74 2.19 54.08
N GLY A 296 -3.13 1.20 54.73
CA GLY A 296 -1.69 0.98 54.69
C GLY A 296 -1.10 0.78 56.07
N VAL A 297 -0.02 1.49 56.37
CA VAL A 297 0.59 1.56 57.71
C VAL A 297 -0.01 2.77 58.44
N ALA A 298 -0.33 2.64 59.72
CA ALA A 298 -0.86 3.78 60.48
C ALA A 298 0.07 5.00 60.45
N ASN A 299 -0.50 6.18 60.21
CA ASN A 299 0.15 7.49 60.06
C ASN A 299 1.09 7.59 58.84
N ASP A 300 0.80 6.91 57.74
CA ASP A 300 1.55 7.03 56.48
C ASP A 300 0.97 8.08 55.51
N GLY A 301 -0.10 8.77 55.90
CA GLY A 301 -0.79 9.79 55.13
C GLY A 301 -1.86 9.22 54.17
N ILE A 302 -2.08 7.91 54.17
CA ILE A 302 -3.17 7.27 53.43
C ILE A 302 -4.31 7.00 54.40
N TYR A 303 -5.49 7.51 54.05
CA TYR A 303 -6.69 7.35 54.85
C TYR A 303 -7.65 6.40 54.15
N GLY A 304 -8.28 5.48 54.90
CA GLY A 304 -9.22 4.48 54.39
C GLY A 304 -10.52 4.41 55.19
N GLY A 305 -11.62 4.11 54.50
CA GLY A 305 -12.93 3.96 55.10
C GLY A 305 -13.86 3.02 54.30
N PRO A 306 -14.76 2.28 54.96
CA PRO A 306 -15.62 1.31 54.32
C PRO A 306 -16.96 1.92 53.86
N ILE A 307 -17.44 1.48 52.70
CA ILE A 307 -18.84 1.52 52.28
C ILE A 307 -19.41 0.11 52.49
N PRO A 308 -20.47 -0.05 53.31
CA PRO A 308 -21.11 -1.34 53.52
C PRO A 308 -21.54 -1.98 52.20
N GLY A 309 -21.53 -3.31 52.17
CA GLY A 309 -21.94 -4.10 51.00
C GLY A 309 -23.29 -3.69 50.44
N GLN A 310 -23.41 -3.71 49.11
CA GLN A 310 -24.62 -3.31 48.39
C GLN A 310 -25.14 -4.48 47.56
N THR A 311 -26.40 -4.37 47.14
CA THR A 311 -27.05 -5.36 46.28
C THR A 311 -26.45 -5.37 44.88
N ASN A 312 -26.60 -6.50 44.18
CA ASN A 312 -26.14 -6.64 42.80
C ASN A 312 -26.75 -5.57 41.89
N GLY A 313 -25.94 -4.96 41.03
CA GLY A 313 -26.34 -3.91 40.10
C GLY A 313 -26.38 -2.50 40.70
N ALA A 314 -26.21 -2.35 42.02
CA ALA A 314 -26.22 -1.04 42.67
C ALA A 314 -25.09 -0.14 42.13
N ILE A 315 -25.44 1.10 41.79
CA ILE A 315 -24.51 2.15 41.40
C ILE A 315 -24.33 3.09 42.59
N ILE A 316 -23.10 3.21 43.05
CA ILE A 316 -22.75 4.06 44.18
C ILE A 316 -21.97 5.27 43.67
N GLU A 317 -22.48 6.45 43.97
CA GLU A 317 -21.79 7.72 43.75
C GLU A 317 -21.13 8.16 45.06
N PHE A 318 -19.87 8.60 44.99
CA PHE A 318 -19.13 9.02 46.18
C PHE A 318 -18.15 10.17 45.92
N TYR A 319 -17.86 10.92 46.99
CA TYR A 319 -16.81 11.93 47.04
C TYR A 319 -16.18 11.94 48.45
N VAL A 320 -14.96 12.47 48.56
CA VAL A 320 -14.25 12.60 49.84
C VAL A 320 -14.13 14.08 50.18
N ALA A 321 -14.37 14.45 51.42
CA ALA A 321 -14.17 15.78 51.97
C ALA A 321 -13.02 15.74 52.99
N ALA A 322 -12.11 16.72 52.96
CA ALA A 322 -11.10 16.91 53.98
C ALA A 322 -11.17 18.32 54.53
N THR A 323 -11.12 18.47 55.86
CA THR A 323 -11.11 19.77 56.55
C THR A 323 -10.01 19.77 57.59
N ASN A 324 -9.07 20.71 57.51
CA ASN A 324 -7.99 20.82 58.49
C ASN A 324 -8.47 21.46 59.80
N SER A 325 -7.59 21.48 60.81
CA SER A 325 -7.88 22.07 62.13
C SER A 325 -8.15 23.59 62.10
N ALA A 326 -7.77 24.28 61.02
CA ALA A 326 -8.08 25.70 60.78
C ALA A 326 -9.44 25.92 60.10
N GLY A 327 -10.21 24.85 59.82
CA GLY A 327 -11.51 24.92 59.16
C GLY A 327 -11.46 25.07 57.64
N LEU A 328 -10.27 24.96 57.02
CA LEU A 328 -10.13 24.99 55.57
C LEU A 328 -10.35 23.58 55.03
N GLY A 329 -11.27 23.46 54.07
CA GLY A 329 -11.59 22.16 53.48
C GLY A 329 -11.78 22.18 51.97
N ARG A 330 -11.75 20.99 51.39
CA ARG A 330 -12.04 20.73 49.97
C ARG A 330 -12.70 19.36 49.80
N THR A 331 -13.29 19.14 48.63
CA THR A 331 -13.78 17.82 48.22
C THR A 331 -13.02 17.29 47.00
N TRP A 332 -12.96 15.96 46.89
CA TRP A 332 -12.56 15.28 45.67
C TRP A 332 -13.65 14.28 45.25
N PRO A 333 -14.17 14.36 44.01
CA PRO A 333 -13.97 15.47 43.08
C PRO A 333 -14.46 16.81 43.64
N PRO A 334 -13.91 17.97 43.21
CA PRO A 334 -14.42 19.28 43.59
C PRO A 334 -15.88 19.45 43.10
N PRO A 335 -16.69 20.31 43.74
CA PRO A 335 -18.05 20.57 43.28
C PRO A 335 -18.04 21.04 41.83
N ALA A 336 -18.97 20.51 41.02
CA ALA A 336 -19.17 20.99 39.67
C ALA A 336 -19.96 22.30 39.68
N MET A 337 -19.81 23.13 38.65
CA MET A 337 -20.59 24.36 38.50
C MET A 337 -21.80 24.12 37.60
N GLU A 338 -22.99 24.34 38.14
CA GLU A 338 -24.25 24.30 37.41
C GLU A 338 -24.88 25.69 37.47
N ASP A 339 -24.90 26.37 36.33
CA ASP A 339 -25.43 27.73 36.19
C ASP A 339 -24.86 28.74 37.21
N GLY A 340 -23.54 28.64 37.45
CA GLY A 340 -22.81 29.49 38.39
C GLY A 340 -22.91 29.05 39.85
N VAL A 341 -23.64 27.97 40.14
CA VAL A 341 -23.80 27.45 41.51
C VAL A 341 -22.95 26.19 41.68
N PRO A 342 -22.08 26.12 42.72
CA PRO A 342 -21.35 24.90 43.03
C PRO A 342 -22.30 23.82 43.56
N VAL A 343 -22.28 22.64 42.93
CA VAL A 343 -23.09 21.48 43.28
C VAL A 343 -22.21 20.23 43.34
N GLN A 344 -22.41 19.39 44.35
CA GLN A 344 -21.66 18.14 44.46
C GLN A 344 -22.24 17.07 43.51
N ALA A 345 -21.91 17.24 42.23
CA ALA A 345 -22.32 16.41 41.10
C ALA A 345 -21.11 16.03 40.24
N ALA A 346 -21.31 15.21 39.21
CA ALA A 346 -20.23 14.67 38.37
C ALA A 346 -19.13 13.94 39.17
N ASN A 347 -19.52 13.25 40.25
CA ASN A 347 -18.60 12.60 41.18
C ASN A 347 -18.07 11.26 40.65
N ALA A 348 -17.20 10.63 41.43
CA ALA A 348 -16.72 9.27 41.22
C ALA A 348 -17.84 8.25 41.48
N GLN A 349 -17.82 7.16 40.72
CA GLN A 349 -18.87 6.15 40.76
C GLN A 349 -18.28 4.74 40.69
N TYR A 350 -18.98 3.77 41.25
CA TYR A 350 -18.72 2.35 41.00
C TYR A 350 -20.03 1.57 40.91
N GLN A 351 -19.95 0.38 40.34
CA GLN A 351 -21.09 -0.53 40.25
C GLN A 351 -20.75 -1.84 40.95
N VAL A 352 -21.67 -2.33 41.77
CA VAL A 352 -21.63 -3.70 42.29
C VAL A 352 -22.10 -4.64 41.19
N ASP A 353 -21.25 -5.59 40.81
CA ASP A 353 -21.53 -6.51 39.71
C ASP A 353 -20.94 -7.90 40.03
N GLY A 354 -21.82 -8.81 40.45
CA GLY A 354 -21.50 -10.22 40.67
C GLY A 354 -21.69 -11.11 39.44
N THR A 355 -22.03 -10.52 38.29
CA THR A 355 -22.35 -11.28 37.07
C THR A 355 -21.07 -11.92 36.51
N PRO A 356 -21.00 -13.26 36.39
CA PRO A 356 -19.86 -13.90 35.75
C PRO A 356 -19.70 -13.45 34.31
N VAL A 357 -18.50 -13.04 33.91
CA VAL A 357 -18.21 -12.67 32.53
C VAL A 357 -17.37 -13.76 31.89
N ASN A 358 -18.01 -14.59 31.07
CA ASN A 358 -17.36 -15.65 30.31
C ASN A 358 -17.00 -15.14 28.91
N SER A 359 -15.96 -14.32 28.80
CA SER A 359 -15.46 -13.85 27.51
C SER A 359 -13.93 -13.86 27.46
N THR A 360 -13.39 -14.12 26.28
CA THR A 360 -11.96 -13.98 25.97
C THR A 360 -11.60 -12.58 25.50
N GLN A 361 -12.59 -11.70 25.29
CA GLN A 361 -12.41 -10.31 24.89
C GLN A 361 -12.20 -9.41 26.11
N PRO A 362 -11.52 -8.26 25.97
CA PRO A 362 -11.53 -7.20 26.97
C PRO A 362 -12.94 -6.78 27.37
N ILE A 363 -13.10 -6.43 28.64
CA ILE A 363 -14.36 -5.94 29.20
C ILE A 363 -14.22 -4.48 29.58
N TYR A 364 -15.00 -3.63 28.93
CA TYR A 364 -15.06 -2.20 29.22
C TYR A 364 -16.39 -1.87 29.88
N ARG A 365 -16.35 -1.28 31.08
CA ARG A 365 -17.54 -0.87 31.82
C ARG A 365 -17.67 0.64 31.78
N ILE A 366 -18.83 1.12 31.35
CA ILE A 366 -19.25 2.51 31.46
C ILE A 366 -20.29 2.56 32.57
N ILE A 367 -19.95 3.23 33.66
CA ILE A 367 -20.77 3.33 34.87
C ILE A 367 -21.25 4.77 35.00
N MET A 368 -22.57 4.96 34.99
CA MET A 368 -23.26 6.24 35.12
C MET A 368 -24.34 6.12 36.19
N THR A 369 -24.63 7.21 36.90
CA THR A 369 -25.81 7.30 37.77
C THR A 369 -27.07 7.07 36.93
N ALA A 370 -28.16 6.63 37.55
CA ALA A 370 -29.39 6.41 36.81
C ALA A 370 -29.92 7.67 36.10
N ALA A 371 -29.69 8.86 36.68
CA ALA A 371 -30.03 10.14 36.05
C ALA A 371 -29.20 10.42 34.78
N GLU A 372 -27.88 10.24 34.85
CA GLU A 372 -26.99 10.41 33.69
C GLU A 372 -27.29 9.36 32.61
N ARG A 373 -27.53 8.11 33.02
CA ARG A 373 -27.89 7.02 32.11
C ARG A 373 -29.19 7.31 31.36
N GLN A 374 -30.22 7.79 32.07
CA GLN A 374 -31.50 8.18 31.48
C GLN A 374 -31.32 9.33 30.50
N ARG A 375 -30.54 10.36 30.88
CA ARG A 375 -30.25 11.50 30.01
C ARG A 375 -29.61 11.07 28.70
N LEU A 376 -28.61 10.17 28.73
CA LEU A 376 -28.01 9.62 27.50
C LEU A 376 -29.00 8.77 26.69
N GLN A 377 -29.90 8.04 27.35
CA GLN A 377 -30.89 7.15 26.72
C GLN A 377 -31.92 7.94 25.91
N THR A 378 -32.40 9.05 26.46
CA THR A 378 -33.46 9.88 25.88
C THR A 378 -32.92 11.11 25.17
N ILE A 379 -31.60 11.21 25.00
CA ILE A 379 -30.96 12.37 24.37
C ILE A 379 -31.45 12.52 22.93
N ASN A 380 -31.54 13.76 22.43
CA ASN A 380 -31.52 13.98 20.99
C ASN A 380 -30.20 13.38 20.47
N ARG A 381 -30.27 12.27 19.74
CA ARG A 381 -29.09 11.53 19.26
C ARG A 381 -28.20 12.35 18.31
N SER A 382 -28.67 13.53 17.88
CA SER A 382 -27.85 14.52 17.16
C SER A 382 -26.88 15.29 18.07
N SER A 383 -27.05 15.21 19.39
CA SER A 383 -26.24 15.91 20.40
C SER A 383 -24.92 15.20 20.67
N ASP A 384 -23.84 15.98 20.77
CA ASP A 384 -22.54 15.53 21.28
C ASP A 384 -22.36 15.81 22.78
N ALA A 385 -23.43 16.14 23.52
CA ALA A 385 -23.36 16.39 24.96
C ALA A 385 -22.91 15.14 25.74
N GLN A 386 -21.95 15.33 26.65
CA GLN A 386 -21.30 14.27 27.39
C GLN A 386 -21.89 14.07 28.79
N MET A 387 -22.13 12.80 29.17
CA MET A 387 -22.56 12.40 30.49
C MET A 387 -21.37 12.06 31.39
N ASN A 388 -21.51 12.23 32.70
CA ASN A 388 -20.46 11.88 33.65
C ASN A 388 -20.46 10.38 33.92
N ALA A 389 -19.30 9.74 33.73
CA ALA A 389 -19.15 8.30 33.94
C ALA A 389 -17.84 7.94 34.66
N THR A 390 -17.82 6.72 35.19
CA THR A 390 -16.58 6.00 35.50
C THR A 390 -16.37 4.93 34.43
N PHE A 391 -15.15 4.88 33.88
CA PHE A 391 -14.74 3.86 32.93
C PHE A 391 -13.82 2.84 33.62
N ILE A 392 -14.13 1.55 33.48
CA ILE A 392 -13.29 0.47 33.99
C ILE A 392 -12.96 -0.47 32.84
N SER A 393 -11.67 -0.59 32.49
CA SER A 393 -11.19 -1.56 31.50
C SER A 393 -10.54 -2.75 32.18
N THR A 394 -10.93 -3.95 31.79
CA THR A 394 -10.24 -5.20 32.15
C THR A 394 -9.76 -5.89 30.89
N ASP A 395 -8.45 -6.11 30.79
CA ASP A 395 -7.83 -6.88 29.70
C ASP A 395 -6.57 -7.60 30.18
N ASP A 396 -5.73 -8.04 29.24
CA ASP A 396 -4.49 -8.78 29.48
C ASP A 396 -3.43 -7.98 30.25
N THR A 397 -3.56 -6.65 30.32
CA THR A 397 -2.68 -5.78 31.10
C THR A 397 -3.16 -5.55 32.55
N GLY A 398 -4.41 -5.93 32.85
CA GLY A 398 -5.02 -5.79 34.18
C GLY A 398 -6.33 -5.02 34.15
N THR A 399 -6.73 -4.53 35.34
CA THR A 399 -7.93 -3.69 35.50
C THR A 399 -7.53 -2.26 35.83
N GLU A 400 -7.99 -1.30 35.04
CA GLU A 400 -7.78 0.13 35.26
C GLU A 400 -9.12 0.84 35.45
N ILE A 401 -9.14 1.83 36.36
CA ILE A 401 -10.30 2.69 36.63
C ILE A 401 -9.95 4.12 36.21
N ARG A 402 -10.89 4.79 35.56
CA ARG A 402 -10.85 6.23 35.28
C ARG A 402 -12.17 6.85 35.71
N TYR A 403 -12.11 7.81 36.61
CA TYR A 403 -13.28 8.55 37.08
C TYR A 403 -13.51 9.80 36.22
N ARG A 404 -14.68 10.42 36.36
CA ARG A 404 -15.02 11.72 35.73
C ARG A 404 -14.86 11.72 34.21
N CYS A 405 -15.01 10.56 33.58
CA CYS A 405 -14.99 10.42 32.13
C CYS A 405 -16.23 11.09 31.53
N GLY A 406 -16.10 11.62 30.33
CA GLY A 406 -17.22 12.01 29.49
C GLY A 406 -17.67 10.84 28.63
N VAL A 407 -18.98 10.61 28.51
CA VAL A 407 -19.52 9.61 27.58
C VAL A 407 -20.62 10.24 26.75
N ARG A 408 -20.53 10.09 25.44
CA ARG A 408 -21.54 10.57 24.48
C ARG A 408 -21.84 9.54 23.40
N ILE A 409 -22.98 9.70 22.75
CA ILE A 409 -23.29 9.00 21.50
C ILE A 409 -22.40 9.59 20.39
N ARG A 410 -21.96 8.75 19.45
CA ARG A 410 -21.13 9.15 18.29
C ARG A 410 -21.64 8.57 16.97
N GLY A 411 -21.00 8.98 15.88
CA GLY A 411 -21.32 8.58 14.50
C GLY A 411 -22.23 9.58 13.80
N ALA A 412 -22.64 9.34 12.55
CA ALA A 412 -23.63 10.15 11.84
C ALA A 412 -24.94 9.36 11.72
N GLY A 413 -25.13 8.59 10.66
CA GLY A 413 -26.28 7.68 10.54
C GLY A 413 -26.32 6.63 11.67
N SER A 414 -25.15 6.10 12.05
CA SER A 414 -25.02 5.04 13.07
C SER A 414 -25.47 5.48 14.48
N ARG A 415 -25.51 6.78 14.76
CA ARG A 415 -25.96 7.32 16.06
C ARG A 415 -27.42 6.98 16.35
N PHE A 416 -28.21 6.72 15.30
CA PHE A 416 -29.63 6.34 15.37
C PHE A 416 -29.86 4.82 15.43
N ARG A 417 -28.79 4.01 15.43
CA ARG A 417 -28.88 2.55 15.55
C ARG A 417 -28.91 2.13 17.02
N ASP A 418 -29.35 0.89 17.30
CA ASP A 418 -29.47 0.37 18.66
C ASP A 418 -28.57 -0.86 18.91
N PRO A 419 -27.78 -0.89 20.00
CA PRO A 419 -27.37 0.28 20.76
C PRO A 419 -26.53 1.23 19.89
N PRO A 420 -26.54 2.54 20.21
CA PRO A 420 -25.74 3.52 19.51
C PRO A 420 -24.25 3.28 19.74
N ASN A 421 -23.42 3.82 18.84
CA ASN A 421 -21.98 3.91 19.08
C ASN A 421 -21.69 4.93 20.20
N TYR A 422 -20.65 4.68 21.00
CA TYR A 422 -20.21 5.59 22.05
C TYR A 422 -18.81 6.15 21.78
N ARG A 423 -18.56 7.36 22.26
CA ARG A 423 -17.20 7.87 22.52
C ARG A 423 -17.04 8.06 24.03
N VAL A 424 -15.89 7.66 24.54
CA VAL A 424 -15.48 7.90 25.94
C VAL A 424 -14.30 8.86 25.93
N ASP A 425 -14.44 9.97 26.65
CA ASP A 425 -13.46 11.02 26.83
C ASP A 425 -12.86 10.92 28.24
N PHE A 426 -11.54 10.84 28.33
CA PHE A 426 -10.77 10.75 29.57
C PHE A 426 -10.18 12.13 29.92
N PRO A 427 -10.23 12.55 31.20
CA PRO A 427 -9.53 13.74 31.64
C PRO A 427 -8.04 13.67 31.24
N ASN A 428 -7.51 14.76 30.68
CA ASN A 428 -6.16 14.79 30.14
C ASN A 428 -5.04 14.74 31.21
N ASP A 429 -5.37 14.88 32.49
CA ASP A 429 -4.48 14.59 33.63
C ASP A 429 -4.49 13.10 34.06
N GLN A 430 -5.47 12.32 33.60
CA GLN A 430 -5.66 10.91 33.92
C GLN A 430 -5.93 10.08 32.65
N ARG A 431 -5.03 10.23 31.67
CA ARG A 431 -5.08 9.50 30.39
C ARG A 431 -5.27 8.00 30.58
N TRP A 432 -6.07 7.37 29.71
CA TRP A 432 -6.24 5.92 29.68
C TRP A 432 -5.30 5.33 28.64
N LYS A 433 -4.31 4.55 29.07
CA LYS A 433 -3.30 3.95 28.18
C LYS A 433 -2.63 4.97 27.23
N GLY A 434 -2.40 6.18 27.73
CA GLY A 434 -1.82 7.30 26.97
C GLY A 434 -2.80 8.08 26.09
N MET A 435 -4.07 7.71 26.04
CA MET A 435 -5.12 8.35 25.24
C MET A 435 -6.08 9.19 26.07
N THR A 436 -6.60 10.26 25.46
CA THR A 436 -7.70 11.07 26.00
C THR A 436 -9.07 10.65 25.48
N GLU A 437 -9.15 9.76 24.49
CA GLU A 437 -10.43 9.31 23.95
C GLU A 437 -10.37 7.93 23.29
N ILE A 438 -11.53 7.25 23.25
CA ILE A 438 -11.72 6.00 22.52
C ILE A 438 -13.12 5.91 21.91
N ASN A 439 -13.23 5.39 20.69
CA ASN A 439 -14.50 5.13 20.02
C ASN A 439 -14.92 3.66 20.22
N LEU A 440 -16.21 3.44 20.52
CA LEU A 440 -16.81 2.12 20.72
C LEU A 440 -17.97 1.94 19.74
N ASN A 441 -17.74 1.20 18.66
CA ASN A 441 -18.69 1.04 17.55
C ASN A 441 -19.40 -0.31 17.57
N THR A 442 -20.68 -0.31 17.22
CA THR A 442 -21.55 -1.50 17.26
C THR A 442 -21.99 -1.94 15.87
N GLN A 443 -21.99 -1.04 14.89
CA GLN A 443 -22.44 -1.35 13.54
C GLN A 443 -21.37 -2.14 12.80
N TYR A 444 -21.67 -3.40 12.50
CA TYR A 444 -20.76 -4.35 11.83
C TYR A 444 -19.33 -4.34 12.41
N GLY A 445 -19.19 -4.28 13.74
CA GLY A 445 -17.89 -4.10 14.40
C GLY A 445 -16.84 -5.16 14.02
N TYR A 446 -17.26 -6.38 13.65
CA TYR A 446 -16.36 -7.41 13.14
C TYR A 446 -15.67 -7.01 11.82
N LEU A 447 -16.37 -6.32 10.91
CA LEU A 447 -15.78 -5.79 9.69
C LEU A 447 -14.80 -4.67 9.99
N GLN A 448 -15.12 -3.79 10.93
CA GLN A 448 -14.20 -2.71 11.34
C GLN A 448 -12.91 -3.28 11.94
N VAL A 449 -13.00 -4.30 12.80
CA VAL A 449 -11.82 -4.96 13.39
C VAL A 449 -10.99 -5.65 12.31
N ALA A 450 -11.60 -6.50 11.47
CA ALA A 450 -10.87 -7.20 10.40
C ALA A 450 -10.30 -6.23 9.36
N GLY A 451 -11.04 -5.20 8.99
CA GLY A 451 -10.67 -4.20 7.99
C GLY A 451 -9.47 -3.36 8.43
N ASN A 452 -9.44 -2.87 9.67
CA ASN A 452 -8.29 -2.08 10.16
C ASN A 452 -7.03 -2.96 10.29
N ILE A 453 -7.16 -4.18 10.81
CA ILE A 453 -6.03 -5.13 10.90
C ILE A 453 -5.51 -5.48 9.50
N LEU A 454 -6.40 -5.72 8.54
CA LEU A 454 -6.02 -5.99 7.15
C LEU A 454 -5.38 -4.76 6.48
N ALA A 455 -5.86 -3.54 6.76
CA ALA A 455 -5.26 -2.31 6.27
C ALA A 455 -3.80 -2.19 6.76
N GLN A 456 -3.56 -2.44 8.04
CA GLN A 456 -2.20 -2.48 8.61
C GLN A 456 -1.34 -3.58 7.95
N LYS A 457 -1.88 -4.80 7.77
CA LYS A 457 -1.20 -5.89 7.04
C LYS A 457 -0.87 -5.52 5.59
N ALA A 458 -1.76 -4.77 4.94
CA ALA A 458 -1.57 -4.27 3.58
C ALA A 458 -0.55 -3.14 3.48
N GLY A 459 -0.03 -2.63 4.60
CA GLY A 459 0.96 -1.55 4.65
C GLY A 459 0.36 -0.14 4.70
N LEU A 460 -0.92 -0.02 5.08
CA LEU A 460 -1.56 1.27 5.34
C LEU A 460 -1.50 1.61 6.82
N ILE A 461 -1.53 2.90 7.11
CA ILE A 461 -1.68 3.39 8.48
C ILE A 461 -3.18 3.48 8.76
N ALA A 462 -3.62 2.82 9.84
CA ALA A 462 -5.01 2.69 10.23
C ALA A 462 -5.12 2.75 11.76
N ALA A 463 -6.31 3.06 12.27
CA ALA A 463 -6.55 3.04 13.71
C ALA A 463 -6.33 1.64 14.29
N ASP A 464 -5.76 1.55 15.49
CA ASP A 464 -5.74 0.27 16.20
C ASP A 464 -7.18 -0.14 16.55
N ALA A 465 -7.51 -1.40 16.22
CA ALA A 465 -8.85 -1.95 16.37
C ALA A 465 -8.84 -3.23 17.20
N ARG A 466 -9.76 -3.32 18.17
CA ARG A 466 -9.95 -4.53 18.98
C ARG A 466 -11.42 -4.80 19.25
N ALA A 467 -11.82 -6.06 19.20
CA ALA A 467 -13.14 -6.47 19.64
C ALA A 467 -13.20 -6.48 21.17
N VAL A 468 -14.18 -5.78 21.75
CA VAL A 468 -14.37 -5.66 23.20
C VAL A 468 -15.82 -5.90 23.57
N GLN A 469 -16.08 -6.35 24.79
CA GLN A 469 -17.44 -6.33 25.32
C GLN A 469 -17.64 -5.11 26.20
N VAL A 470 -18.67 -4.33 25.89
CA VAL A 470 -19.03 -3.15 26.69
C VAL A 470 -20.14 -3.52 27.67
N ARG A 471 -20.05 -3.00 28.89
CA ARG A 471 -21.11 -3.07 29.92
C ARG A 471 -21.51 -1.65 30.28
N VAL A 472 -22.72 -1.25 29.90
CA VAL A 472 -23.29 0.05 30.31
C VAL A 472 -24.16 -0.20 31.52
N ASN A 473 -23.71 0.24 32.69
CA ASN A 473 -24.31 -0.12 33.99
C ASN A 473 -24.56 -1.63 34.10
N GLY A 474 -23.56 -2.44 33.77
CA GLY A 474 -23.59 -3.90 33.93
C GLY A 474 -24.25 -4.65 32.77
N LEU A 475 -24.96 -3.94 31.88
CA LEU A 475 -25.66 -4.56 30.75
C LEU A 475 -24.79 -4.56 29.49
N ASN A 476 -24.68 -5.73 28.84
CA ASN A 476 -24.23 -5.76 27.46
C ASN A 476 -25.37 -5.33 26.54
N LEU A 477 -25.28 -4.12 26.00
CA LEU A 477 -26.32 -3.64 25.09
C LEU A 477 -26.15 -4.18 23.67
N ALA A 478 -24.97 -4.67 23.30
CA ALA A 478 -24.77 -5.30 21.98
C ALA A 478 -25.53 -6.62 21.93
N SER A 479 -26.44 -6.74 20.97
CA SER A 479 -27.34 -7.88 20.81
C SER A 479 -26.72 -8.97 19.93
N THR A 480 -27.13 -10.22 20.14
CA THR A 480 -26.85 -11.34 19.25
C THR A 480 -27.90 -11.54 18.16
N ALA A 481 -29.03 -10.80 18.20
CA ALA A 481 -30.21 -11.01 17.36
C ALA A 481 -30.62 -9.78 16.52
N ASN A 482 -29.73 -8.81 16.32
CA ASN A 482 -30.05 -7.55 15.64
C ASN A 482 -29.78 -7.58 14.12
N THR A 483 -30.44 -6.67 13.39
CA THR A 483 -30.32 -6.42 11.94
C THR A 483 -28.89 -6.07 11.49
N SER A 484 -28.13 -5.37 12.33
CA SER A 484 -26.68 -5.22 12.20
C SER A 484 -26.00 -6.15 13.20
N PRO A 485 -25.31 -7.22 12.77
CA PRO A 485 -24.79 -8.25 13.66
C PRO A 485 -23.65 -7.70 14.54
N GLN A 486 -23.98 -7.44 15.81
CA GLN A 486 -23.06 -6.94 16.84
C GLN A 486 -22.36 -8.08 17.58
N MET A 487 -23.00 -9.26 17.65
CA MET A 487 -22.44 -10.48 18.23
C MET A 487 -21.94 -10.26 19.67
N GLY A 488 -22.69 -9.47 20.45
CA GLY A 488 -22.35 -9.14 21.84
C GLY A 488 -21.07 -8.30 22.01
N SER A 489 -20.55 -7.70 20.94
CA SER A 489 -19.25 -7.03 20.92
C SER A 489 -19.33 -5.63 20.32
N TYR A 490 -18.32 -4.81 20.64
CA TYR A 490 -18.05 -3.51 20.06
C TYR A 490 -16.66 -3.55 19.41
N ALA A 491 -16.46 -2.79 18.35
CA ALA A 491 -15.12 -2.43 17.87
C ALA A 491 -14.63 -1.22 18.68
N ALA A 492 -13.57 -1.40 19.47
CA ALA A 492 -12.84 -0.32 20.08
C ALA A 492 -11.82 0.21 19.07
N LEU A 493 -11.90 1.50 18.73
CA LEU A 493 -11.05 2.17 17.75
C LEU A 493 -10.44 3.43 18.37
N GLU A 494 -9.15 3.63 18.16
CA GLU A 494 -8.51 4.92 18.42
C GLU A 494 -9.18 6.04 17.61
N THR A 495 -9.14 7.27 18.13
CA THR A 495 -9.44 8.44 17.31
C THR A 495 -8.20 8.85 16.52
N LEU A 496 -8.41 9.25 15.26
CA LEU A 496 -7.37 9.83 14.42
C LEU A 496 -7.25 11.32 14.75
N ASP A 497 -6.20 11.67 15.50
CA ASP A 497 -5.86 13.03 15.92
C ASP A 497 -4.33 13.19 16.07
N GLY A 498 -3.89 14.31 16.66
CA GLY A 498 -2.47 14.55 16.94
C GLY A 498 -1.83 13.53 17.92
N GLU A 499 -2.60 12.98 18.87
CA GLU A 499 -2.06 11.97 19.79
C GLU A 499 -1.87 10.63 19.08
N TRP A 500 -2.79 10.27 18.17
CA TRP A 500 -2.62 9.14 17.29
C TRP A 500 -1.38 9.29 16.41
N ALA A 501 -1.14 10.48 15.84
CA ALA A 501 0.07 10.73 15.05
C ALA A 501 1.34 10.56 15.90
N GLY A 502 1.31 11.01 17.16
CA GLY A 502 2.38 10.75 18.13
C GLY A 502 2.68 9.27 18.37
N ARG A 503 1.66 8.42 18.39
CA ARG A 503 1.80 6.96 18.62
C ARG A 503 2.22 6.20 17.36
N HIS A 504 1.65 6.53 16.21
CA HIS A 504 1.81 5.78 14.96
C HIS A 504 2.88 6.33 14.04
N LEU A 505 3.23 7.61 14.18
CA LEU A 505 4.23 8.32 13.38
C LEU A 505 5.22 9.06 14.29
N PRO A 506 5.89 8.38 15.24
CA PRO A 506 6.69 9.04 16.28
C PRO A 506 7.90 9.81 15.75
N LEU A 507 8.34 9.55 14.50
CA LEU A 507 9.42 10.27 13.84
C LEU A 507 8.95 11.55 13.12
N ASP A 508 7.64 11.79 13.05
CA ASP A 508 7.08 12.97 12.37
C ASP A 508 5.80 13.50 13.04
N ALA A 509 5.58 13.19 14.33
CA ALA A 509 4.32 13.30 15.06
C ALA A 509 3.59 14.66 14.96
N ASN A 510 4.32 15.74 14.76
CA ASN A 510 3.82 17.13 14.86
C ASN A 510 3.13 17.65 13.57
N GLY A 511 2.88 16.77 12.60
CA GLY A 511 2.19 17.10 11.36
C GLY A 511 0.72 17.49 11.50
N ASN A 512 0.17 18.01 10.40
CA ASN A 512 -1.24 18.40 10.28
C ASN A 512 -2.11 17.22 9.86
N MET A 513 -3.21 17.02 10.58
CA MET A 513 -4.25 16.05 10.26
C MET A 513 -5.55 16.77 9.93
N TYR A 514 -6.14 16.40 8.79
CA TYR A 514 -7.43 16.89 8.32
C TYR A 514 -8.41 15.75 8.22
N ARG A 515 -9.58 15.89 8.83
CA ARG A 515 -10.68 14.96 8.66
C ARG A 515 -11.70 15.53 7.69
N ALA A 516 -12.04 14.75 6.68
CA ALA A 516 -13.10 15.00 5.72
C ALA A 516 -14.24 14.04 6.02
N SER A 517 -15.17 14.45 6.88
CA SER A 517 -16.31 13.61 7.28
C SER A 517 -17.43 14.49 7.79
N VAL A 518 -18.31 14.92 6.88
CA VAL A 518 -19.55 15.63 7.21
C VAL A 518 -20.62 15.19 6.21
N GLY A 519 -21.85 15.02 6.69
CA GLY A 519 -22.96 14.44 5.91
C GLY A 519 -23.40 15.22 4.66
N ASN A 520 -22.68 16.27 4.24
CA ASN A 520 -22.88 16.95 2.96
C ASN A 520 -21.97 16.40 1.82
N HIS A 521 -21.03 15.52 2.14
CA HIS A 521 -20.14 14.78 1.21
C HIS A 521 -19.41 15.70 0.20
N SER A 522 -19.04 16.91 0.63
CA SER A 522 -18.49 17.97 -0.22
C SER A 522 -16.97 18.16 -0.11
N ALA A 523 -16.28 17.35 0.69
CA ALA A 523 -14.83 17.39 0.86
C ALA A 523 -14.11 16.66 -0.29
N THR A 524 -14.17 17.22 -1.51
CA THR A 524 -13.80 16.52 -2.76
C THR A 524 -12.36 16.74 -3.25
N LEU A 525 -11.58 17.52 -2.51
CA LEU A 525 -10.26 18.04 -2.89
C LEU A 525 -10.26 18.91 -4.16
N ASN A 526 -11.43 19.44 -4.55
CA ASN A 526 -11.48 20.58 -5.47
C ASN A 526 -10.65 21.74 -4.92
N LYS A 527 -10.13 22.57 -5.83
CA LYS A 527 -9.27 23.71 -5.48
C LYS A 527 -9.89 24.55 -4.37
N LEU A 528 -9.18 24.61 -3.24
CA LEU A 528 -9.49 25.49 -2.13
C LEU A 528 -8.84 26.85 -2.35
N THR A 529 -9.53 27.91 -1.92
CA THR A 529 -9.03 29.29 -2.01
C THR A 529 -8.86 29.95 -0.64
N SER A 530 -9.50 29.40 0.39
CA SER A 530 -9.37 29.87 1.76
C SER A 530 -9.70 28.77 2.77
N ARG A 531 -9.34 29.04 4.03
CA ARG A 531 -9.72 28.25 5.19
C ARG A 531 -11.24 28.13 5.34
N GLU A 532 -11.97 29.23 5.18
CA GLU A 532 -13.43 29.29 5.35
C GLU A 532 -14.11 28.34 4.39
N LEU A 533 -13.62 28.27 3.14
CA LEU A 533 -14.11 27.33 2.16
C LEU A 533 -13.83 25.88 2.58
N ALA A 534 -12.63 25.57 3.07
CA ALA A 534 -12.28 24.23 3.54
C ALA A 534 -13.24 23.76 4.64
N ILE A 535 -13.50 24.60 5.65
CA ILE A 535 -14.43 24.31 6.72
C ILE A 535 -15.87 24.18 6.18
N ALA A 536 -16.31 25.10 5.33
CA ALA A 536 -17.66 25.11 4.78
C ALA A 536 -17.99 23.84 3.97
N ILE A 537 -17.00 23.26 3.29
CA ILE A 537 -17.18 22.02 2.51
C ILE A 537 -16.87 20.74 3.29
N GLY A 538 -16.52 20.83 4.57
CA GLY A 538 -16.49 19.68 5.47
C GLY A 538 -15.15 19.21 6.00
N TYR A 539 -14.08 20.00 5.83
CA TYR A 539 -12.81 19.69 6.47
C TYR A 539 -12.78 20.20 7.91
N THR A 540 -12.26 19.38 8.81
CA THR A 540 -11.92 19.75 10.19
C THR A 540 -10.46 19.44 10.44
N LYS A 541 -9.78 20.29 11.22
CA LYS A 541 -8.37 20.09 11.57
C LYS A 541 -8.31 19.30 12.89
N ALA A 542 -7.79 18.07 12.84
CA ALA A 542 -7.76 17.11 13.95
C ALA A 542 -6.44 17.12 14.73
N SER A 543 -5.44 17.86 14.25
CA SER A 543 -4.21 18.21 14.99
C SER A 543 -3.85 19.67 14.73
N ASN A 544 -3.06 20.30 15.61
CA ASN A 544 -2.59 21.68 15.43
C ASN A 544 -3.70 22.71 15.14
N GLY A 545 -4.90 22.49 15.69
CA GLY A 545 -6.07 23.33 15.42
C GLY A 545 -5.86 24.81 15.77
N SER A 546 -5.12 25.09 16.85
CA SER A 546 -4.86 26.45 17.33
C SER A 546 -3.92 27.25 16.43
N GLU A 547 -3.12 26.59 15.59
CA GLU A 547 -2.25 27.28 14.62
C GLU A 547 -3.04 27.93 13.49
N ASP A 548 -4.27 27.47 13.25
CA ASP A 548 -5.17 27.98 12.22
C ASP A 548 -4.58 28.12 10.81
N ASP A 549 -3.47 27.41 10.52
CA ASP A 549 -2.82 27.38 9.23
C ASP A 549 -3.39 26.26 8.35
N TRP A 550 -3.99 26.63 7.21
CA TRP A 550 -4.57 25.71 6.24
C TRP A 550 -3.81 25.73 4.89
N SER A 551 -2.66 26.41 4.86
CA SER A 551 -1.90 26.65 3.64
C SER A 551 -1.46 25.37 2.94
N ASP A 552 -1.17 24.31 3.68
CA ASP A 552 -0.74 23.02 3.13
C ASP A 552 -1.88 22.28 2.40
N LEU A 553 -3.09 22.24 2.95
CA LEU A 553 -4.28 21.65 2.31
C LEU A 553 -4.69 22.47 1.07
N ILE A 554 -4.60 23.80 1.16
CA ILE A 554 -4.83 24.69 0.01
C ILE A 554 -3.79 24.43 -1.08
N ALA A 555 -2.50 24.30 -0.72
CA ALA A 555 -1.42 24.00 -1.66
C ALA A 555 -1.62 22.64 -2.33
N LEU A 556 -2.02 21.60 -1.58
CA LEU A 556 -2.35 20.28 -2.13
C LEU A 556 -3.41 20.38 -3.24
N THR A 557 -4.54 21.02 -2.94
CA THR A 557 -5.64 21.14 -3.92
C THR A 557 -5.27 22.04 -5.10
N THR A 558 -4.39 23.02 -4.89
CA THR A 558 -3.84 23.87 -5.97
C THR A 558 -2.94 23.07 -6.91
N VAL A 559 -2.05 22.23 -6.39
CA VAL A 559 -1.18 21.37 -7.21
C VAL A 559 -2.01 20.40 -8.05
N LEU A 560 -3.05 19.79 -7.48
CA LEU A 560 -3.95 18.90 -8.21
C LEU A 560 -4.72 19.61 -9.34
N ALA A 561 -5.14 20.85 -9.12
CA ALA A 561 -5.95 21.60 -10.08
C ALA A 561 -5.12 22.28 -11.19
N ASP A 562 -4.09 23.02 -10.80
CA ASP A 562 -3.48 24.05 -11.65
C ASP A 562 -2.15 23.64 -12.29
N THR A 563 -1.53 22.54 -11.87
CA THR A 563 -0.22 22.14 -12.41
C THR A 563 -0.32 21.84 -13.92
N PRO A 564 0.61 22.31 -14.77
CA PRO A 564 0.66 21.94 -16.19
C PRO A 564 0.83 20.44 -16.45
N THR A 565 0.38 19.93 -17.60
CA THR A 565 0.36 18.48 -17.92
C THR A 565 1.75 17.83 -17.90
N ASP A 566 2.75 18.52 -18.44
CA ASP A 566 4.15 18.08 -18.55
C ASP A 566 4.87 18.02 -17.19
N LEU A 567 4.42 18.80 -16.21
CA LEU A 567 4.98 18.83 -14.85
C LEU A 567 4.13 18.07 -13.82
N TYR A 568 2.93 17.61 -14.22
CA TYR A 568 1.91 17.13 -13.30
C TYR A 568 2.41 16.05 -12.33
N THR A 569 3.01 14.97 -12.84
CA THR A 569 3.46 13.87 -11.97
C THR A 569 4.60 14.29 -11.06
N THR A 570 5.48 15.18 -11.53
CA THR A 570 6.61 15.69 -10.76
C THR A 570 6.14 16.58 -9.60
N GLU A 571 5.24 17.53 -9.83
CA GLU A 571 4.75 18.41 -8.76
C GLU A 571 3.81 17.67 -7.79
N VAL A 572 2.94 16.78 -8.29
CA VAL A 572 2.08 15.97 -7.43
C VAL A 572 2.90 15.12 -6.46
N ARG A 573 4.01 14.52 -6.92
CA ARG A 573 4.90 13.73 -6.06
C ARG A 573 5.61 14.53 -4.96
N LYS A 574 5.63 15.87 -5.04
CA LYS A 574 6.17 16.73 -3.97
C LYS A 574 5.17 16.93 -2.83
N VAL A 575 3.87 16.79 -3.10
CA VAL A 575 2.81 17.06 -2.12
C VAL A 575 1.96 15.85 -1.76
N ILE A 576 2.02 14.76 -2.53
CA ILE A 576 1.30 13.50 -2.27
C ILE A 576 2.30 12.35 -2.20
N ASN A 577 2.14 11.47 -1.21
CA ASN A 577 2.79 10.17 -1.21
C ASN A 577 2.00 9.23 -2.13
N VAL A 578 2.33 9.27 -3.43
CA VAL A 578 1.55 8.60 -4.48
C VAL A 578 1.49 7.09 -4.25
N GLU A 579 2.60 6.47 -3.82
CA GLU A 579 2.64 5.04 -3.50
C GLU A 579 1.64 4.68 -2.39
N GLN A 580 1.57 5.50 -1.34
CA GLN A 580 0.64 5.30 -0.23
C GLN A 580 -0.82 5.52 -0.68
N TRP A 581 -1.09 6.51 -1.54
CA TRP A 581 -2.42 6.75 -2.09
C TRP A 581 -2.88 5.60 -3.01
N MET A 582 -2.01 5.10 -3.89
CA MET A 582 -2.33 3.94 -4.74
C MET A 582 -2.65 2.71 -3.91
N ARG A 583 -1.93 2.50 -2.81
CA ARG A 583 -2.20 1.43 -1.85
C ARG A 583 -3.54 1.61 -1.13
N TYR A 584 -3.89 2.83 -0.73
CA TYR A 584 -5.20 3.15 -0.15
C TYR A 584 -6.33 2.82 -1.13
N PHE A 585 -6.26 3.32 -2.37
CA PHE A 585 -7.29 3.03 -3.37
C PHE A 585 -7.37 1.54 -3.70
N ALA A 586 -6.22 0.87 -3.84
CA ALA A 586 -6.17 -0.55 -4.13
C ALA A 586 -6.78 -1.39 -3.00
N PHE A 587 -6.44 -1.06 -1.75
CA PHE A 587 -7.05 -1.68 -0.56
C PHE A 587 -8.56 -1.48 -0.53
N MET A 588 -9.05 -0.25 -0.69
CA MET A 588 -10.49 0.04 -0.65
C MET A 588 -11.27 -0.66 -1.77
N MET A 589 -10.67 -0.81 -2.96
CA MET A 589 -11.29 -1.55 -4.06
C MET A 589 -11.22 -3.07 -3.88
N LEU A 590 -10.15 -3.63 -3.30
CA LEU A 590 -10.01 -5.06 -3.01
C LEU A 590 -10.89 -5.51 -1.85
N ALA A 591 -10.98 -4.69 -0.80
CA ALA A 591 -11.91 -4.90 0.30
C ALA A 591 -13.36 -4.61 -0.11
N THR A 592 -13.59 -4.01 -1.28
CA THR A 592 -14.93 -3.62 -1.77
C THR A 592 -15.68 -2.78 -0.74
N SER A 593 -15.08 -1.66 -0.32
CA SER A 593 -15.78 -0.69 0.52
C SER A 593 -16.98 -0.13 -0.22
N MET A 594 -18.15 -0.15 0.41
CA MET A 594 -19.39 0.43 -0.13
C MET A 594 -19.80 1.72 0.58
N GLU A 595 -18.98 2.21 1.49
CA GLU A 595 -19.18 3.49 2.14
C GLU A 595 -19.04 4.66 1.17
N THR A 596 -19.65 5.79 1.53
CA THR A 596 -19.35 7.09 0.93
C THR A 596 -17.94 7.47 1.33
N SER A 597 -16.96 7.26 0.46
CA SER A 597 -15.56 7.58 0.73
C SER A 597 -14.87 8.20 -0.47
N TYR A 598 -13.71 8.82 -0.26
CA TYR A 598 -12.90 9.34 -1.37
C TYR A 598 -12.55 8.23 -2.39
N ALA A 599 -12.29 7.01 -1.91
CA ALA A 599 -12.04 5.84 -2.76
C ALA A 599 -13.25 5.38 -3.57
N THR A 600 -14.48 5.66 -3.13
CA THR A 600 -15.71 5.32 -3.85
C THR A 600 -16.28 6.49 -4.65
N GLY A 601 -15.53 7.59 -4.73
CA GLY A 601 -15.86 8.77 -5.53
C GLY A 601 -16.70 9.81 -4.80
N ARG A 602 -16.69 9.80 -3.46
CA ARG A 602 -17.43 10.77 -2.64
C ARG A 602 -16.48 11.59 -1.78
N GLY A 603 -16.71 12.89 -1.68
CA GLY A 603 -15.96 13.78 -0.79
C GLY A 603 -16.32 13.59 0.68
N ASP A 604 -16.15 12.38 1.21
CA ASP A 604 -16.51 11.98 2.57
C ASP A 604 -15.63 10.83 3.07
N ASP A 605 -15.68 10.56 4.37
CA ASP A 605 -15.02 9.45 5.10
C ASP A 605 -13.58 9.14 4.67
N PHE A 606 -12.73 10.17 4.79
CA PHE A 606 -11.28 10.00 4.77
C PHE A 606 -10.60 10.99 5.71
N SER A 607 -9.35 10.73 6.04
CA SER A 607 -8.48 11.70 6.71
C SER A 607 -7.17 11.83 5.96
N LEU A 608 -6.57 13.00 6.04
CA LEU A 608 -5.29 13.32 5.43
C LEU A 608 -4.29 13.67 6.53
N TYR A 609 -3.08 13.16 6.41
CA TYR A 609 -1.98 13.50 7.29
C TYR A 609 -0.80 14.04 6.48
N ARG A 610 -0.21 15.13 6.96
CA ARG A 610 1.01 15.72 6.41
C ARG A 610 2.01 15.97 7.53
N GLY A 611 3.16 15.30 7.46
CA GLY A 611 4.25 15.49 8.40
C GLY A 611 5.03 16.79 8.19
N LEU A 612 5.91 17.11 9.14
CA LEU A 612 6.89 18.20 9.02
C LEU A 612 8.17 17.72 8.32
N THR A 613 8.53 16.45 8.51
CA THR A 613 9.71 15.80 7.91
C THR A 613 9.40 15.28 6.51
N ASP A 614 8.30 14.54 6.35
CA ASP A 614 7.74 14.19 5.05
C ASP A 614 6.49 15.04 4.76
N PRO A 615 6.64 16.14 3.99
CA PRO A 615 5.54 17.07 3.73
C PRO A 615 4.53 16.56 2.70
N ARG A 616 4.66 15.29 2.28
CA ARG A 616 3.73 14.66 1.33
C ARG A 616 2.53 14.10 2.07
N PHE A 617 1.33 14.49 1.64
CA PHE A 617 0.08 14.01 2.19
C PHE A 617 -0.09 12.51 2.03
N GLN A 618 -0.45 11.86 3.12
CA GLN A 618 -0.91 10.48 3.18
C GLN A 618 -2.41 10.46 3.47
N ILE A 619 -3.13 9.49 2.90
CA ILE A 619 -4.57 9.31 3.12
C ILE A 619 -4.83 8.12 4.05
N LEU A 620 -5.71 8.30 5.03
CA LEU A 620 -6.00 7.31 6.05
C LEU A 620 -7.34 6.64 5.78
N VAL A 621 -7.40 5.35 6.09
CA VAL A 621 -8.66 4.59 6.04
C VAL A 621 -9.63 5.08 7.11
N HIS A 622 -10.92 5.12 6.75
CA HIS A 622 -12.02 5.49 7.62
C HIS A 622 -13.20 4.56 7.32
N ASP A 623 -14.09 4.40 8.30
CA ASP A 623 -15.36 3.66 8.23
C ASP A 623 -15.30 2.35 7.42
N LEU A 624 -14.77 1.30 8.06
CA LEU A 624 -14.61 -0.03 7.48
C LEU A 624 -15.72 -1.00 7.90
N ASP A 625 -16.93 -0.50 8.14
CA ASP A 625 -18.10 -1.30 8.53
C ASP A 625 -18.95 -1.80 7.36
N THR A 626 -18.70 -1.32 6.13
CA THR A 626 -19.30 -1.87 4.90
C THR A 626 -18.25 -2.27 3.87
N ILE A 627 -17.64 -3.45 4.09
CA ILE A 627 -16.61 -4.08 3.25
C ILE A 627 -16.94 -5.56 2.99
N PHE A 628 -16.24 -6.19 2.04
CA PHE A 628 -16.38 -7.58 1.61
C PHE A 628 -17.80 -7.95 1.11
N SER A 629 -18.51 -6.96 0.55
CA SER A 629 -19.93 -7.06 0.20
C SER A 629 -20.82 -7.45 1.40
N LEU A 630 -20.45 -7.00 2.59
CA LEU A 630 -21.21 -7.06 3.83
C LEU A 630 -21.32 -5.63 4.41
N GLY A 631 -22.17 -5.44 5.41
CA GLY A 631 -22.46 -4.12 5.99
C GLY A 631 -23.82 -3.57 5.54
N ASP A 632 -23.94 -2.25 5.46
CA ASP A 632 -25.18 -1.57 5.08
C ASP A 632 -25.50 -1.68 3.57
N ALA A 633 -24.52 -2.02 2.74
CA ALA A 633 -24.67 -2.22 1.30
C ALA A 633 -23.86 -3.42 0.76
N ARG A 634 -24.30 -3.97 -0.38
CA ARG A 634 -23.67 -5.11 -1.06
C ARG A 634 -23.27 -4.75 -2.49
N SER A 635 -22.28 -5.46 -3.04
CA SER A 635 -21.86 -5.30 -4.43
C SER A 635 -21.30 -6.58 -5.00
N ASP A 636 -21.33 -6.72 -6.31
CA ASP A 636 -20.77 -7.88 -6.99
C ASP A 636 -19.23 -7.86 -6.96
N ALA A 637 -18.63 -9.05 -7.08
CA ALA A 637 -17.17 -9.20 -7.07
C ALA A 637 -16.47 -8.55 -8.28
N ALA A 638 -17.20 -8.24 -9.36
CA ALA A 638 -16.71 -7.61 -10.58
C ALA A 638 -16.92 -6.08 -10.59
N VAL A 639 -17.37 -5.48 -9.49
CA VAL A 639 -17.57 -4.03 -9.39
C VAL A 639 -16.32 -3.28 -9.83
N SER A 640 -16.52 -2.16 -10.52
CA SER A 640 -15.43 -1.38 -11.12
C SER A 640 -14.32 -1.08 -10.11
N ILE A 641 -13.06 -1.19 -10.55
CA ILE A 641 -11.89 -0.75 -9.79
C ILE A 641 -11.61 0.76 -9.94
N TRP A 642 -12.45 1.49 -10.67
CA TRP A 642 -12.29 2.92 -10.97
C TRP A 642 -13.38 3.80 -10.32
N ARG A 643 -13.91 3.40 -9.17
CA ARG A 643 -15.06 4.08 -8.54
C ARG A 643 -14.78 5.52 -8.14
N MET A 644 -13.52 5.87 -7.87
CA MET A 644 -13.09 7.22 -7.54
C MET A 644 -13.07 8.18 -8.74
N VAL A 645 -13.25 7.70 -9.97
CA VAL A 645 -13.06 8.47 -11.22
C VAL A 645 -14.40 8.91 -11.81
N PRO A 646 -14.75 10.21 -11.80
CA PRO A 646 -16.04 10.69 -12.31
C PRO A 646 -16.34 10.40 -13.78
N THR A 647 -15.35 10.45 -14.67
CA THR A 647 -15.57 10.07 -16.08
C THR A 647 -15.93 8.60 -16.27
N LEU A 648 -15.58 7.74 -15.31
CA LEU A 648 -15.88 6.30 -15.33
C LEU A 648 -16.99 5.89 -14.35
N ASN A 649 -17.36 6.77 -13.41
CA ASN A 649 -18.42 6.59 -12.44
C ASN A 649 -19.27 7.87 -12.33
N ARG A 650 -20.43 7.87 -12.98
CA ARG A 650 -21.35 9.03 -13.01
C ARG A 650 -21.85 9.48 -11.62
N ASN A 651 -21.71 8.62 -10.62
CA ASN A 651 -22.08 8.95 -9.25
C ASN A 651 -20.93 9.58 -8.46
N ALA A 652 -19.71 9.70 -9.00
CA ALA A 652 -18.60 10.31 -8.28
C ALA A 652 -18.62 11.85 -8.38
N ASN A 653 -18.22 12.54 -7.30
CA ASN A 653 -18.06 14.01 -7.24
C ASN A 653 -16.60 14.46 -6.97
N THR A 654 -15.64 13.55 -7.12
CA THR A 654 -14.21 13.72 -6.88
C THR A 654 -13.46 14.12 -8.15
N ALA A 655 -13.80 15.27 -8.74
CA ALA A 655 -13.25 15.75 -10.02
C ALA A 655 -11.71 15.66 -10.16
N PRO A 656 -10.89 15.95 -9.13
CA PRO A 656 -9.43 15.82 -9.23
C PRO A 656 -8.94 14.40 -9.60
N MET A 657 -9.75 13.37 -9.32
CA MET A 657 -9.39 11.97 -9.56
C MET A 657 -9.40 11.58 -11.03
N ASP A 658 -10.12 12.29 -11.91
CA ASP A 658 -10.02 12.04 -13.36
C ASP A 658 -8.59 12.23 -13.85
N ARG A 659 -7.98 13.36 -13.50
CA ARG A 659 -6.61 13.67 -13.91
C ARG A 659 -5.57 12.83 -13.16
N PHE A 660 -5.77 12.63 -11.87
CA PHE A 660 -4.83 11.89 -11.03
C PHE A 660 -4.81 10.40 -11.34
N MET A 661 -5.95 9.71 -11.32
CA MET A 661 -5.99 8.26 -11.49
C MET A 661 -5.81 7.80 -12.94
N LEU A 662 -6.17 8.63 -13.93
CA LEU A 662 -6.02 8.29 -15.35
C LEU A 662 -4.68 8.73 -15.95
N ASN A 663 -3.80 9.36 -15.16
CA ASN A 663 -2.42 9.59 -15.57
C ASN A 663 -1.69 8.26 -15.79
N ASN A 664 -0.94 8.12 -16.89
CA ASN A 664 -0.30 6.85 -17.24
C ASN A 664 0.62 6.30 -16.15
N GLU A 665 1.44 7.16 -15.52
CA GLU A 665 2.38 6.72 -14.48
C GLU A 665 1.63 6.19 -13.24
N PHE A 666 0.60 6.91 -12.80
CA PHE A 666 -0.14 6.58 -11.60
C PHE A 666 -1.11 5.42 -11.81
N ALA A 667 -1.75 5.32 -12.99
CA ALA A 667 -2.57 4.18 -13.37
C ALA A 667 -1.74 2.87 -13.42
N SER A 668 -0.54 2.91 -13.99
CA SER A 668 0.37 1.76 -13.97
C SER A 668 0.79 1.37 -12.56
N LEU A 669 1.06 2.36 -11.69
CA LEU A 669 1.36 2.08 -10.28
C LEU A 669 0.14 1.50 -9.53
N TYR A 670 -1.07 1.99 -9.80
CA TYR A 670 -2.31 1.46 -9.24
C TYR A 670 -2.51 -0.02 -9.58
N PHE A 671 -2.37 -0.39 -10.86
CA PHE A 671 -2.48 -1.78 -11.28
C PHE A 671 -1.42 -2.69 -10.65
N ARG A 672 -0.16 -2.23 -10.59
CA ARG A 672 0.91 -2.98 -9.91
C ARG A 672 0.58 -3.17 -8.42
N THR A 673 0.04 -2.15 -7.77
CA THR A 673 -0.33 -2.21 -6.34
C THR A 673 -1.51 -3.17 -6.11
N LEU A 674 -2.53 -3.17 -6.98
CA LEU A 674 -3.62 -4.15 -6.92
C LEU A 674 -3.09 -5.59 -7.05
N MET A 675 -2.23 -5.85 -8.03
CA MET A 675 -1.65 -7.19 -8.23
C MET A 675 -0.72 -7.61 -7.10
N GLU A 676 0.08 -6.68 -6.55
CA GLU A 676 0.89 -6.91 -5.36
C GLU A 676 0.03 -7.33 -4.17
N LEU A 677 -1.03 -6.57 -3.87
CA LEU A 677 -1.93 -6.85 -2.75
C LEU A 677 -2.67 -8.19 -2.92
N ILE A 678 -3.12 -8.53 -4.13
CA ILE A 678 -3.73 -9.84 -4.44
C ILE A 678 -2.76 -10.98 -4.17
N ASN A 679 -1.47 -10.81 -4.46
CA ASN A 679 -0.44 -11.82 -4.22
C ASN A 679 0.11 -11.81 -2.79
N THR A 680 -0.29 -10.84 -1.96
CA THR A 680 0.19 -10.67 -0.58
C THR A 680 -0.99 -10.64 0.39
N ALA A 681 -1.36 -9.48 0.93
CA ALA A 681 -2.36 -9.33 2.01
C ALA A 681 -3.75 -9.89 1.65
N PHE A 682 -4.10 -9.94 0.37
CA PHE A 682 -5.37 -10.48 -0.13
C PHE A 682 -5.23 -11.87 -0.77
N SER A 683 -4.05 -12.49 -0.74
CA SER A 683 -3.90 -13.88 -1.15
C SER A 683 -4.60 -14.80 -0.14
N PRO A 684 -5.27 -15.90 -0.56
CA PRO A 684 -5.90 -16.82 0.38
C PRO A 684 -4.93 -17.34 1.47
N GLN A 685 -3.64 -17.47 1.14
CA GLN A 685 -2.59 -17.94 2.03
C GLN A 685 -2.32 -17.00 3.21
N GLU A 686 -2.45 -15.68 3.01
CA GLU A 686 -2.21 -14.66 4.05
C GLU A 686 -3.52 -14.11 4.63
N PHE A 687 -4.54 -13.95 3.79
CA PHE A 687 -5.84 -13.38 4.16
C PHE A 687 -6.64 -14.31 5.08
N ASP A 688 -6.78 -15.59 4.73
CA ASP A 688 -7.64 -16.51 5.48
C ASP A 688 -7.18 -16.69 6.94
N PRO A 689 -5.88 -16.94 7.22
CA PRO A 689 -5.41 -17.03 8.60
C PRO A 689 -5.54 -15.72 9.38
N LEU A 690 -5.37 -14.57 8.70
CA LEU A 690 -5.54 -13.26 9.33
C LEU A 690 -7.00 -13.02 9.74
N ILE A 691 -7.96 -13.36 8.88
CA ILE A 691 -9.39 -13.24 9.20
C ILE A 691 -9.75 -14.20 10.35
N ASP A 692 -9.26 -15.44 10.33
CA ASP A 692 -9.50 -16.39 11.43
C ASP A 692 -8.94 -15.88 12.76
N GLN A 693 -7.73 -15.34 12.76
CA GLN A 693 -7.10 -14.81 13.97
C GLN A 693 -7.80 -13.55 14.48
N SER A 694 -8.22 -12.66 13.57
CA SER A 694 -8.81 -11.35 13.92
C SER A 694 -10.25 -11.49 14.45
N LEU A 695 -11.02 -12.41 13.86
CA LEU A 695 -12.44 -12.60 14.19
C LEU A 695 -12.66 -13.72 15.21
N GLY A 696 -11.75 -14.69 15.30
CA GLY A 696 -11.78 -15.75 16.31
C GLY A 696 -13.14 -16.44 16.44
N SER A 697 -13.45 -16.90 17.66
CA SER A 697 -14.70 -17.61 17.95
C SER A 697 -15.87 -16.71 18.35
N TRP A 698 -15.67 -15.40 18.44
CA TRP A 698 -16.75 -14.46 18.83
C TRP A 698 -17.63 -14.07 17.64
N VAL A 699 -17.17 -14.34 16.41
CA VAL A 699 -17.93 -14.11 15.19
C VAL A 699 -18.58 -15.42 14.70
N ASN A 700 -19.80 -15.33 14.17
CA ASN A 700 -20.44 -16.49 13.54
C ASN A 700 -19.58 -16.98 12.32
N PRO A 701 -19.17 -18.26 12.28
CA PRO A 701 -18.35 -18.84 11.21
C PRO A 701 -18.92 -18.67 9.79
N ASP A 702 -20.23 -18.50 9.64
CA ASP A 702 -20.86 -18.25 8.34
C ASP A 702 -20.39 -16.93 7.74
N TYR A 703 -20.28 -15.87 8.55
CA TYR A 703 -19.76 -14.57 8.08
C TYR A 703 -18.28 -14.65 7.72
N VAL A 704 -17.50 -15.40 8.49
CA VAL A 704 -16.09 -15.67 8.17
C VAL A 704 -15.97 -16.37 6.82
N SER A 705 -16.80 -17.38 6.59
CA SER A 705 -16.83 -18.13 5.32
C SER A 705 -17.27 -17.26 4.14
N LEU A 706 -18.24 -16.36 4.35
CA LEU A 706 -18.67 -15.38 3.34
C LEU A 706 -17.55 -14.42 2.95
N ILE A 707 -16.82 -13.87 3.93
CA ILE A 707 -15.70 -12.94 3.68
C ILE A 707 -14.63 -13.63 2.81
N LYS A 708 -14.19 -14.82 3.20
CA LYS A 708 -13.15 -15.57 2.47
C LYS A 708 -13.58 -15.94 1.05
N SER A 709 -14.80 -16.46 0.91
CA SER A 709 -15.36 -16.86 -0.39
C SER A 709 -15.50 -15.66 -1.33
N PHE A 710 -15.98 -14.52 -0.80
CA PHE A 710 -16.07 -13.28 -1.57
C PHE A 710 -14.69 -12.79 -2.00
N GLN A 711 -13.68 -12.84 -1.12
CA GLN A 711 -12.36 -12.32 -1.46
C GLN A 711 -11.70 -13.07 -2.61
N VAL A 712 -11.86 -14.39 -2.69
CA VAL A 712 -11.40 -15.19 -3.84
C VAL A 712 -12.04 -14.71 -5.14
N GLN A 713 -13.35 -14.51 -5.14
CA GLN A 713 -14.09 -14.01 -6.31
C GLN A 713 -13.67 -12.58 -6.66
N ARG A 714 -13.47 -11.73 -5.64
CA ARG A 714 -13.08 -10.33 -5.83
C ARG A 714 -11.70 -10.21 -6.45
N ASN A 715 -10.73 -11.01 -6.00
CA ASN A 715 -9.40 -11.04 -6.60
C ASN A 715 -9.46 -11.38 -8.10
N GLN A 716 -10.29 -12.37 -8.48
CA GLN A 716 -10.50 -12.73 -9.89
C GLN A 716 -11.20 -11.60 -10.68
N GLY A 717 -12.24 -10.99 -10.09
CA GLY A 717 -12.97 -9.87 -10.69
C GLY A 717 -12.11 -8.62 -10.90
N VAL A 718 -11.16 -8.35 -10.00
CA VAL A 718 -10.16 -7.28 -10.16
C VAL A 718 -9.17 -7.62 -11.27
N LEU A 719 -8.58 -8.82 -11.28
CA LEU A 719 -7.61 -9.23 -12.30
C LEU A 719 -8.20 -9.23 -13.72
N ALA A 720 -9.50 -9.49 -13.85
CA ALA A 720 -10.22 -9.44 -15.13
C ALA A 720 -10.33 -8.01 -15.70
N GLN A 721 -10.25 -6.99 -14.84
CA GLN A 721 -10.32 -5.57 -15.24
C GLN A 721 -8.95 -4.97 -15.57
N ILE A 722 -7.85 -5.68 -15.28
CA ILE A 722 -6.49 -5.20 -15.55
C ILE A 722 -6.06 -5.66 -16.96
N PRO A 723 -5.74 -4.74 -17.89
CA PRO A 723 -5.18 -5.10 -19.18
C PRO A 723 -3.76 -5.64 -18.98
N ARG A 724 -3.51 -6.86 -19.46
CA ARG A 724 -2.28 -7.63 -19.16
C ARG A 724 -1.58 -8.22 -20.39
N GLN A 725 -2.15 -8.11 -21.59
CA GLN A 725 -1.65 -8.75 -22.81
C GLN A 725 -1.38 -7.74 -23.91
N LEU A 726 -0.28 -7.94 -24.65
CA LEU A 726 0.00 -7.22 -25.88
C LEU A 726 -0.83 -7.84 -27.02
N LEU A 727 -1.69 -7.04 -27.62
CA LEU A 727 -2.62 -7.41 -28.68
C LEU A 727 -2.59 -6.37 -29.80
N LEU A 728 -2.80 -6.83 -31.04
CA LEU A 728 -3.10 -5.99 -32.20
C LEU A 728 -4.56 -6.17 -32.58
N SER A 729 -5.29 -5.06 -32.67
CA SER A 729 -6.68 -5.04 -33.11
C SER A 729 -6.79 -5.36 -34.59
N GLN A 730 -7.77 -6.19 -34.93
CA GLN A 730 -8.17 -6.51 -36.30
C GLN A 730 -9.27 -5.58 -36.82
N ALA A 731 -9.77 -4.67 -35.97
CA ALA A 731 -10.86 -3.77 -36.33
C ALA A 731 -10.44 -2.84 -37.47
N GLY A 732 -11.28 -2.75 -38.51
CA GLY A 732 -11.01 -1.95 -39.71
C GLY A 732 -10.21 -2.66 -40.80
N PHE A 733 -9.81 -3.92 -40.58
CA PHE A 733 -9.18 -4.77 -41.60
C PHE A 733 -10.12 -5.90 -41.98
N SER A 734 -10.21 -6.21 -43.28
CA SER A 734 -10.80 -7.50 -43.70
C SER A 734 -9.72 -8.59 -43.64
N SER A 735 -10.12 -9.86 -43.76
CA SER A 735 -9.19 -10.99 -43.72
C SER A 735 -9.20 -11.75 -45.05
N SER A 736 -8.02 -12.06 -45.60
CA SER A 736 -7.87 -12.92 -46.78
C SER A 736 -6.71 -13.88 -46.59
N ASN A 737 -6.99 -15.19 -46.62
CA ASN A 737 -5.98 -16.26 -46.44
C ASN A 737 -5.03 -16.03 -45.25
N GLY A 738 -5.57 -15.60 -44.11
CA GLY A 738 -4.80 -15.34 -42.89
C GLY A 738 -4.05 -13.99 -42.85
N LEU A 739 -4.18 -13.16 -43.89
CA LEU A 739 -3.66 -11.78 -43.92
C LEU A 739 -4.73 -10.78 -43.50
N MET A 740 -4.31 -9.76 -42.76
CA MET A 740 -5.08 -8.53 -42.60
C MET A 740 -5.05 -7.75 -43.91
N VAL A 741 -6.17 -7.17 -44.33
CA VAL A 741 -6.28 -6.42 -45.59
C VAL A 741 -6.60 -4.96 -45.30
N ALA A 742 -5.73 -4.08 -45.77
CA ALA A 742 -5.83 -2.63 -45.70
C ALA A 742 -6.24 -2.07 -47.06
N GLU A 743 -7.21 -1.15 -47.11
CA GLU A 743 -7.67 -0.51 -48.34
C GLU A 743 -6.92 0.79 -48.68
N SER A 744 -6.02 1.25 -47.80
CA SER A 744 -5.28 2.50 -47.93
C SER A 744 -3.83 2.32 -47.53
N ALA A 745 -2.92 2.96 -48.28
CA ALA A 745 -1.48 2.96 -47.99
C ALA A 745 -1.12 3.68 -46.68
N ILE A 746 -2.03 4.52 -46.18
CA ILE A 746 -1.94 5.16 -44.88
C ILE A 746 -3.11 4.64 -44.05
N THR A 747 -2.83 3.95 -42.95
CA THR A 747 -3.83 3.36 -42.07
C THR A 747 -3.58 3.72 -40.60
N SER A 748 -4.51 3.34 -39.73
CA SER A 748 -4.31 3.38 -38.28
C SER A 748 -4.20 1.96 -37.74
N LEU A 749 -3.26 1.73 -36.84
CA LEU A 749 -3.13 0.48 -36.09
C LEU A 749 -3.39 0.77 -34.63
N GLY A 750 -4.00 -0.18 -33.94
CA GLY A 750 -4.24 -0.05 -32.51
C GLY A 750 -4.42 -1.41 -31.87
N GLY A 751 -4.47 -1.44 -30.55
CA GLY A 751 -4.58 -2.68 -29.81
C GLY A 751 -4.54 -2.46 -28.31
N ALA A 752 -4.15 -3.50 -27.58
CA ALA A 752 -3.99 -3.44 -26.13
C ALA A 752 -2.56 -3.83 -25.71
N ALA A 753 -2.13 -3.40 -24.54
CA ALA A 753 -0.90 -3.84 -23.88
C ALA A 753 -1.09 -3.89 -22.36
N SER A 754 -0.12 -4.43 -21.61
CA SER A 754 -0.18 -4.44 -20.15
C SER A 754 -0.21 -3.00 -19.62
N GLY A 755 -1.30 -2.60 -18.98
CA GLY A 755 -1.41 -1.27 -18.38
C GLY A 755 -0.50 -1.08 -17.15
N ALA A 756 -0.08 -2.19 -16.53
CA ALA A 756 0.78 -2.18 -15.35
C ALA A 756 2.26 -1.99 -15.70
N ASP A 757 2.70 -2.59 -16.81
CA ASP A 757 4.12 -2.77 -17.13
C ASP A 757 4.57 -1.96 -18.35
N THR A 758 3.65 -1.61 -19.24
CA THR A 758 3.97 -0.91 -20.49
C THR A 758 4.08 0.59 -20.26
N HIS A 759 5.25 1.15 -20.54
CA HIS A 759 5.46 2.59 -20.61
C HIS A 759 5.17 3.13 -22.01
N GLN A 760 5.52 2.35 -23.05
CA GLN A 760 5.33 2.73 -24.44
C GLN A 760 5.10 1.50 -25.34
N VAL A 761 4.31 1.66 -26.39
CA VAL A 761 4.18 0.69 -27.47
C VAL A 761 4.88 1.22 -28.71
N LEU A 762 5.71 0.38 -29.33
CA LEU A 762 6.38 0.65 -30.61
C LEU A 762 5.77 -0.19 -31.73
N VAL A 763 5.58 0.40 -32.90
CA VAL A 763 5.12 -0.26 -34.13
C VAL A 763 6.16 -0.01 -35.21
N ASN A 764 6.87 -1.06 -35.64
CA ASN A 764 8.07 -0.96 -36.49
C ASN A 764 9.09 0.10 -35.97
N GLY A 765 9.29 0.13 -34.65
CA GLY A 765 10.17 1.09 -33.98
C GLY A 765 9.58 2.50 -33.80
N GLN A 766 8.40 2.80 -34.35
CA GLN A 766 7.72 4.08 -34.18
C GLN A 766 6.84 4.07 -32.94
N PRO A 767 6.88 5.09 -32.07
CA PRO A 767 6.05 5.14 -30.88
C PRO A 767 4.57 5.39 -31.23
N ALA A 768 3.68 4.60 -30.63
CA ALA A 768 2.24 4.83 -30.70
C ALA A 768 1.89 6.17 -30.02
N GLN A 769 1.10 7.01 -30.68
CA GLN A 769 0.79 8.35 -30.17
C GLN A 769 -0.24 8.34 -29.03
N ASN A 770 -1.17 7.39 -29.02
CA ASN A 770 -2.29 7.36 -28.06
C ASN A 770 -2.17 6.18 -27.09
N TRP A 771 -1.06 6.06 -26.36
CA TRP A 771 -0.93 5.08 -25.28
C TRP A 771 -1.63 5.56 -24.00
N THR A 772 -2.52 4.73 -23.48
CA THR A 772 -3.27 4.99 -22.25
C THR A 772 -3.17 3.79 -21.32
N ALA A 773 -2.48 3.94 -20.20
CA ALA A 773 -2.22 2.83 -19.27
C ALA A 773 -3.51 2.27 -18.65
N TYR A 774 -4.46 3.13 -18.24
CA TYR A 774 -5.65 2.69 -17.50
C TYR A 774 -6.62 1.82 -18.32
N THR A 775 -6.70 2.02 -19.64
CA THR A 775 -7.43 1.12 -20.56
C THR A 775 -6.52 0.06 -21.18
N GLY A 776 -5.20 0.27 -21.12
CA GLY A 776 -4.20 -0.51 -21.83
C GLY A 776 -4.28 -0.34 -23.34
N LEU A 777 -5.00 0.66 -23.87
CA LEU A 777 -5.15 0.84 -25.30
C LEU A 777 -3.99 1.66 -25.88
N TRP A 778 -3.56 1.28 -27.07
CA TRP A 778 -2.61 2.04 -27.87
C TRP A 778 -3.15 2.24 -29.28
N GLN A 779 -2.72 3.33 -29.92
CA GLN A 779 -2.98 3.59 -31.32
C GLN A 779 -1.80 4.33 -31.96
N ILE A 780 -1.42 3.90 -33.16
CA ILE A 780 -0.59 4.67 -34.08
C ILE A 780 -1.45 5.09 -35.28
N THR A 781 -1.47 6.39 -35.56
CA THR A 781 -2.17 6.94 -36.73
C THR A 781 -1.16 7.23 -37.84
N ASN A 782 -1.66 7.34 -39.08
CA ASN A 782 -0.85 7.61 -40.26
C ASN A 782 0.30 6.60 -40.48
N PHE A 783 0.06 5.33 -40.14
CA PHE A 783 1.04 4.26 -40.37
C PHE A 783 1.10 3.94 -41.86
N ALA A 784 2.29 4.12 -42.45
CA ALA A 784 2.53 3.89 -43.86
C ALA A 784 2.77 2.40 -44.14
N LEU A 785 2.03 1.88 -45.11
CA LEU A 785 2.20 0.54 -45.67
C LEU A 785 2.84 0.66 -47.05
N ASN A 786 3.84 -0.17 -47.31
CA ASN A 786 4.32 -0.36 -48.67
C ASN A 786 3.26 -1.14 -49.48
N PRO A 787 3.24 -0.97 -50.81
CA PRO A 787 2.47 -1.85 -51.69
C PRO A 787 2.76 -3.35 -51.44
N GLY A 788 1.71 -4.18 -51.42
CA GLY A 788 1.83 -5.60 -51.13
C GLY A 788 1.68 -5.94 -49.64
N VAL A 789 2.31 -7.03 -49.20
CA VAL A 789 2.22 -7.56 -47.83
C VAL A 789 3.34 -6.98 -46.96
N ASN A 790 2.95 -6.32 -45.87
CA ASN A 790 3.82 -5.69 -44.89
C ASN A 790 3.91 -6.57 -43.65
N GLN A 791 5.12 -6.80 -43.14
CA GLN A 791 5.32 -7.37 -41.80
C GLN A 791 5.39 -6.23 -40.78
N VAL A 792 4.46 -6.22 -39.83
CA VAL A 792 4.37 -5.21 -38.78
C VAL A 792 4.74 -5.83 -37.44
N LEU A 793 5.84 -5.35 -36.86
CA LEU A 793 6.30 -5.67 -35.52
C LEU A 793 5.68 -4.69 -34.51
N VAL A 794 5.03 -5.20 -33.48
CA VAL A 794 4.55 -4.41 -32.34
C VAL A 794 5.27 -4.88 -31.08
N GLN A 795 5.78 -3.93 -30.30
CA GLN A 795 6.53 -4.19 -29.06
C GLN A 795 5.95 -3.36 -27.91
N SER A 796 5.84 -3.95 -26.72
CA SER A 796 5.64 -3.20 -25.48
C SER A 796 6.98 -3.02 -24.76
N ILE A 797 7.25 -1.78 -24.35
CA ILE A 797 8.49 -1.36 -23.71
C ILE A 797 8.16 -0.87 -22.30
N ASP A 798 8.94 -1.30 -21.31
CA ASP A 798 8.81 -0.84 -19.93
C ASP A 798 9.47 0.54 -19.70
N ALA A 799 9.34 1.08 -18.49
CA ALA A 799 9.93 2.37 -18.14
C ALA A 799 11.47 2.39 -18.15
N GLY A 800 12.12 1.22 -18.12
CA GLY A 800 13.57 1.07 -18.24
C GLY A 800 14.06 0.96 -19.68
N GLY A 801 13.17 1.01 -20.67
CA GLY A 801 13.50 0.86 -22.08
C GLY A 801 13.67 -0.61 -22.51
N ARG A 802 13.31 -1.57 -21.66
CA ARG A 802 13.39 -2.99 -21.99
C ARG A 802 12.11 -3.45 -22.69
N GLU A 803 12.27 -4.28 -23.71
CA GLU A 803 11.15 -4.98 -24.33
C GLU A 803 10.57 -6.04 -23.39
N ILE A 804 9.27 -5.95 -23.13
CA ILE A 804 8.51 -6.86 -22.27
C ILE A 804 7.43 -7.65 -23.02
N GLY A 805 7.21 -7.34 -24.30
CA GLY A 805 6.30 -8.09 -25.17
C GLY A 805 6.55 -7.78 -26.64
N ARG A 806 6.29 -8.76 -27.51
CA ARG A 806 6.37 -8.64 -28.97
C ARG A 806 5.25 -9.43 -29.66
N LEU A 807 4.79 -8.90 -30.78
CA LEU A 807 3.96 -9.63 -31.75
C LEU A 807 4.29 -9.16 -33.18
N THR A 808 4.06 -10.02 -34.17
CA THR A 808 4.19 -9.68 -35.59
C THR A 808 2.88 -9.97 -36.30
N ALA A 809 2.48 -9.10 -37.22
CA ALA A 809 1.29 -9.28 -38.04
C ALA A 809 1.58 -8.97 -39.51
N SER A 810 0.97 -9.73 -40.42
CA SER A 810 1.09 -9.52 -41.86
C SER A 810 -0.12 -8.75 -42.38
N ILE A 811 0.12 -7.55 -42.93
CA ILE A 811 -0.92 -6.65 -43.44
C ILE A 811 -0.72 -6.46 -44.95
N TRP A 812 -1.66 -6.95 -45.74
CA TRP A 812 -1.73 -6.72 -47.17
C TRP A 812 -2.41 -5.39 -47.49
N LEU A 813 -1.72 -4.50 -48.18
CA LEU A 813 -2.34 -3.35 -48.84
C LEU A 813 -3.02 -3.82 -50.12
N ASN A 814 -4.36 -3.79 -50.16
CA ASN A 814 -5.23 -4.10 -51.29
C ASN A 814 -5.06 -3.07 -52.42
N SER A 815 -3.88 -3.10 -53.01
CA SER A 815 -3.48 -2.32 -54.17
C SER A 815 -3.67 -3.17 -55.42
N SER A 816 -3.79 -2.52 -56.59
CA SER A 816 -3.69 -3.24 -57.88
C SER A 816 -2.45 -4.15 -57.86
N LEU A 817 -2.51 -5.32 -58.52
CA LEU A 817 -1.44 -6.35 -58.54
C LEU A 817 -0.05 -5.89 -59.05
N GLY A 818 0.15 -4.58 -59.19
CA GLY A 818 1.43 -3.91 -59.36
C GLY A 818 2.08 -4.18 -60.70
N GLN A 819 3.40 -4.03 -60.77
CA GLN A 819 4.14 -4.11 -62.02
C GLN A 819 4.19 -5.57 -62.51
N GLN A 820 3.84 -5.79 -63.78
CA GLN A 820 3.73 -7.13 -64.34
C GLN A 820 4.97 -7.53 -65.13
N PHE A 821 5.42 -8.76 -64.91
CA PHE A 821 6.58 -9.35 -65.56
C PHE A 821 6.26 -10.74 -66.10
N GLY A 822 6.96 -11.14 -67.17
CA GLY A 822 6.80 -12.42 -67.83
C GLY A 822 7.73 -12.52 -69.05
N GLY A 823 8.01 -13.73 -69.53
CA GLY A 823 8.93 -13.94 -70.65
C GLY A 823 10.38 -13.66 -70.28
N THR A 824 11.17 -13.03 -71.16
CA THR A 824 12.60 -12.76 -70.92
C THR A 824 12.83 -11.41 -70.25
N LEU A 825 13.64 -11.36 -69.20
CA LEU A 825 13.99 -10.13 -68.49
C LEU A 825 14.73 -9.16 -69.44
N PRO A 826 14.25 -7.91 -69.62
CA PRO A 826 14.76 -7.00 -70.65
C PRO A 826 16.15 -6.43 -70.33
N GLY A 827 16.54 -6.40 -69.05
CA GLY A 827 17.77 -5.81 -68.56
C GLY A 827 18.14 -6.33 -67.17
N ASN A 828 19.17 -5.75 -66.55
CA ASN A 828 19.33 -5.91 -65.10
C ASN A 828 18.18 -5.17 -64.43
N THR A 829 17.53 -5.81 -63.47
CA THR A 829 16.31 -5.29 -62.85
C THR A 829 16.42 -5.40 -61.34
N VAL A 830 16.03 -4.33 -60.65
CA VAL A 830 15.93 -4.25 -59.19
C VAL A 830 14.47 -4.07 -58.83
N TRP A 831 13.98 -4.87 -57.89
CA TRP A 831 12.62 -4.83 -57.37
C TRP A 831 12.65 -4.42 -55.90
N SER A 832 12.10 -3.24 -55.59
CA SER A 832 12.06 -2.67 -54.24
C SER A 832 10.66 -2.78 -53.63
N ALA A 833 10.56 -2.73 -52.30
CA ALA A 833 9.25 -2.76 -51.63
C ALA A 833 8.36 -1.56 -52.00
N ALA A 834 8.95 -0.40 -52.26
CA ALA A 834 8.22 0.84 -52.56
C ALA A 834 7.56 0.84 -53.96
N GLU A 835 8.15 0.11 -54.91
CA GLU A 835 7.68 0.06 -56.31
C GLU A 835 6.85 -1.19 -56.63
N GLY A 836 6.68 -2.09 -55.65
CA GLY A 836 5.87 -3.31 -55.75
C GLY A 836 4.35 -3.07 -55.61
N PRO A 837 3.55 -4.11 -55.31
CA PRO A 837 3.94 -5.51 -55.43
C PRO A 837 4.30 -5.83 -56.89
N TYR A 838 5.01 -6.93 -57.12
CA TYR A 838 5.35 -7.38 -58.47
C TYR A 838 4.49 -8.59 -58.82
N LEU A 839 3.96 -8.67 -60.04
CA LEU A 839 3.21 -9.83 -60.52
C LEU A 839 3.95 -10.53 -61.66
N ILE A 840 4.34 -11.77 -61.44
CA ILE A 840 4.85 -12.66 -62.50
C ILE A 840 3.66 -13.39 -63.11
N THR A 841 3.33 -13.08 -64.37
CA THR A 841 2.11 -13.56 -65.04
C THR A 841 2.29 -14.91 -65.75
N ASN A 842 3.53 -15.21 -66.18
CA ASN A 842 3.97 -16.48 -66.75
C ASN A 842 5.47 -16.70 -66.43
N THR A 843 6.10 -17.78 -66.90
CA THR A 843 7.53 -18.03 -66.61
C THR A 843 8.42 -16.83 -66.95
N LEU A 844 9.07 -16.27 -65.93
CA LEU A 844 10.05 -15.19 -66.06
C LEU A 844 11.45 -15.81 -66.20
N THR A 845 12.10 -15.54 -67.33
CA THR A 845 13.45 -16.01 -67.64
C THR A 845 14.46 -14.88 -67.40
N VAL A 846 15.43 -15.10 -66.52
CA VAL A 846 16.62 -14.25 -66.35
C VAL A 846 17.72 -14.83 -67.24
N PRO A 847 18.01 -14.26 -68.43
CA PRO A 847 18.96 -14.83 -69.37
C PRO A 847 20.41 -14.60 -68.93
N VAL A 848 21.35 -15.30 -69.57
CA VAL A 848 22.80 -15.15 -69.34
C VAL A 848 23.21 -13.68 -69.44
N GLY A 849 24.00 -13.21 -68.48
CA GLY A 849 24.47 -11.82 -68.42
C GLY A 849 23.49 -10.82 -67.81
N ARG A 850 22.31 -11.27 -67.33
CA ARG A 850 21.34 -10.44 -66.61
C ARG A 850 21.22 -10.83 -65.15
N THR A 851 20.86 -9.85 -64.31
CA THR A 851 20.56 -10.06 -62.89
C THR A 851 19.16 -9.56 -62.53
N LEU A 852 18.39 -10.40 -61.83
CA LEU A 852 17.19 -9.98 -61.10
C LEU A 852 17.55 -9.82 -59.61
N ALA A 853 17.50 -8.59 -59.10
CA ALA A 853 17.67 -8.30 -57.68
C ALA A 853 16.30 -7.96 -57.06
N ILE A 854 15.99 -8.55 -55.91
CA ILE A 854 14.77 -8.31 -55.14
C ILE A 854 15.22 -7.86 -53.75
N GLU A 855 14.88 -6.64 -53.38
CA GLU A 855 15.27 -6.03 -52.12
C GLU A 855 14.30 -6.39 -50.99
N GLY A 856 14.77 -6.26 -49.74
CA GLY A 856 13.99 -6.56 -48.54
C GLY A 856 12.61 -5.89 -48.50
N GLY A 857 11.61 -6.64 -48.03
CA GLY A 857 10.23 -6.17 -47.87
C GLY A 857 9.39 -6.22 -49.14
N ALA A 858 9.97 -6.53 -50.31
CA ALA A 858 9.20 -6.66 -51.54
C ALA A 858 8.22 -7.84 -51.50
N SER A 859 7.03 -7.63 -52.05
CA SER A 859 6.05 -8.69 -52.32
C SER A 859 6.05 -9.04 -53.80
N VAL A 860 6.30 -10.30 -54.11
CA VAL A 860 6.27 -10.84 -55.47
C VAL A 860 5.16 -11.88 -55.54
N PHE A 861 4.09 -11.52 -56.23
CA PHE A 861 3.00 -12.40 -56.58
C PHE A 861 3.31 -13.17 -57.85
N ILE A 862 3.05 -14.47 -57.87
CA ILE A 862 3.44 -15.37 -58.96
C ILE A 862 2.21 -16.18 -59.36
N SER A 863 1.74 -15.98 -60.59
CA SER A 863 0.55 -16.66 -61.10
C SER A 863 0.70 -18.18 -61.05
N PRO A 864 -0.42 -18.92 -60.90
CA PRO A 864 -0.39 -20.38 -60.94
C PRO A 864 0.34 -20.92 -62.18
N GLY A 865 1.22 -21.90 -61.96
CA GLY A 865 2.03 -22.50 -63.03
C GLY A 865 3.18 -21.63 -63.59
N ALA A 866 3.35 -20.37 -63.15
CA ALA A 866 4.52 -19.57 -63.53
C ALA A 866 5.76 -19.98 -62.72
N SER A 867 6.96 -19.78 -63.28
CA SER A 867 8.24 -20.03 -62.60
C SER A 867 9.21 -18.86 -62.79
N ILE A 868 10.28 -18.84 -61.99
CA ILE A 868 11.44 -17.96 -62.24
C ILE A 868 12.59 -18.82 -62.74
N ALA A 869 12.89 -18.78 -64.04
CA ALA A 869 13.97 -19.52 -64.67
C ALA A 869 15.24 -18.65 -64.78
N VAL A 870 16.33 -19.05 -64.14
CA VAL A 870 17.55 -18.25 -63.97
C VAL A 870 18.72 -18.92 -64.69
N ASN A 871 19.08 -18.38 -65.87
CA ASN A 871 20.32 -18.69 -66.58
C ASN A 871 21.41 -17.61 -66.34
N GLY A 872 21.00 -16.40 -65.92
CA GLY A 872 21.86 -15.31 -65.46
C GLY A 872 22.14 -15.40 -63.95
N SER A 873 21.83 -14.37 -63.18
CA SER A 873 21.96 -14.36 -61.71
C SER A 873 20.69 -13.85 -61.02
N ILE A 874 20.38 -14.39 -59.84
CA ILE A 874 19.30 -13.90 -58.97
C ILE A 874 19.84 -13.49 -57.60
N GLN A 875 19.39 -12.34 -57.10
CA GLN A 875 19.77 -11.75 -55.81
C GLN A 875 18.50 -11.38 -55.02
N ILE A 876 17.94 -12.33 -54.28
CA ILE A 876 16.83 -12.08 -53.34
C ILE A 876 17.46 -11.76 -51.98
N LEU A 877 17.43 -10.49 -51.59
CA LEU A 877 18.25 -9.92 -50.51
C LEU A 877 17.38 -9.33 -49.39
N GLY A 878 16.58 -10.19 -48.73
CA GLY A 878 15.81 -9.83 -47.55
C GLY A 878 16.66 -9.69 -46.29
N THR A 879 16.03 -9.23 -45.22
CA THR A 879 16.60 -9.26 -43.85
C THR A 879 15.59 -9.85 -42.86
N ALA A 880 16.03 -10.19 -41.65
CA ALA A 880 15.15 -10.72 -40.61
C ALA A 880 13.94 -9.83 -40.29
N VAL A 881 14.06 -8.51 -40.45
CA VAL A 881 12.99 -7.53 -40.19
C VAL A 881 12.32 -6.98 -41.46
N SER A 882 12.83 -7.34 -42.64
CA SER A 882 12.30 -6.92 -43.93
C SER A 882 12.36 -8.11 -44.88
N ARG A 883 11.53 -9.11 -44.58
CA ARG A 883 11.47 -10.37 -45.32
C ARG A 883 10.80 -10.17 -46.67
N ILE A 884 11.25 -10.91 -47.67
CA ILE A 884 10.66 -10.89 -49.02
C ILE A 884 9.58 -11.96 -49.10
N ARG A 885 8.40 -11.62 -49.63
CA ARG A 885 7.31 -12.59 -49.79
C ARG A 885 7.22 -13.04 -51.25
N LEU A 886 7.36 -14.34 -51.49
CA LEU A 886 7.13 -14.97 -52.78
C LEU A 886 5.89 -15.86 -52.66
N SER A 887 4.77 -15.46 -53.27
CA SER A 887 3.50 -16.17 -53.08
C SER A 887 2.63 -16.11 -54.33
N PRO A 888 1.57 -16.95 -54.45
CA PRO A 888 0.47 -16.63 -55.33
C PRO A 888 -0.14 -15.26 -55.03
N PRO A 889 -0.86 -14.64 -55.99
CA PRO A 889 -1.70 -13.49 -55.72
C PRO A 889 -2.67 -13.77 -54.55
N PRO A 890 -2.96 -12.78 -53.69
CA PRO A 890 -3.92 -12.97 -52.60
C PRO A 890 -5.28 -13.47 -53.11
N GLY A 891 -5.87 -14.45 -52.40
CA GLY A 891 -7.09 -15.14 -52.83
C GLY A 891 -6.88 -16.32 -53.79
N VAL A 892 -5.66 -16.54 -54.30
CA VAL A 892 -5.30 -17.69 -55.14
C VAL A 892 -4.59 -18.75 -54.31
N SER A 893 -5.09 -19.98 -54.33
CA SER A 893 -4.49 -21.13 -53.64
C SER A 893 -3.69 -22.05 -54.55
N SER A 894 -3.88 -21.95 -55.87
CA SER A 894 -3.13 -22.76 -56.83
C SER A 894 -1.65 -22.39 -56.84
N PRO A 895 -0.75 -23.37 -56.85
CA PRO A 895 0.66 -23.10 -56.65
C PRO A 895 1.39 -22.63 -57.92
N TRP A 896 2.54 -22.00 -57.74
CA TRP A 896 3.49 -21.64 -58.79
C TRP A 896 4.64 -22.65 -58.84
N ASN A 897 5.41 -22.65 -59.95
CA ASN A 897 6.34 -23.70 -60.33
C ASN A 897 7.77 -23.53 -59.75
N GLY A 898 7.92 -22.73 -58.69
CA GLY A 898 9.20 -22.52 -58.02
C GLY A 898 10.22 -21.70 -58.82
N ILE A 899 11.45 -21.65 -58.27
CA ILE A 899 12.62 -21.00 -58.87
C ILE A 899 13.54 -22.08 -59.43
N GLN A 900 13.96 -21.93 -60.69
CA GLN A 900 14.84 -22.86 -61.40
C GLN A 900 16.13 -22.15 -61.78
N ILE A 901 17.24 -22.47 -61.12
CA ILE A 901 18.57 -21.93 -61.41
C ILE A 901 19.33 -22.96 -62.23
N LEU A 902 19.53 -22.67 -63.52
CA LEU A 902 20.02 -23.62 -64.51
C LEU A 902 21.27 -23.08 -65.20
N ASN A 903 22.37 -23.85 -65.17
CA ASN A 903 23.64 -23.52 -65.83
C ASN A 903 24.18 -22.13 -65.45
N SER A 904 23.95 -21.68 -64.21
CA SER A 904 24.41 -20.41 -63.66
C SER A 904 25.48 -20.63 -62.60
N ALA A 905 26.75 -20.62 -63.03
CA ALA A 905 27.89 -20.64 -62.12
C ALA A 905 28.14 -19.28 -61.42
N GLN A 906 27.31 -18.26 -61.71
CA GLN A 906 27.37 -16.96 -61.06
C GLN A 906 26.93 -17.06 -59.59
N SER A 907 27.18 -16.00 -58.81
CA SER A 907 26.62 -15.91 -57.46
C SER A 907 25.10 -15.79 -57.56
N ASN A 908 24.36 -16.72 -56.95
CA ASN A 908 22.92 -16.62 -56.75
C ASN A 908 22.64 -16.64 -55.25
N ARG A 909 21.80 -15.73 -54.77
CA ARG A 909 21.48 -15.62 -53.33
C ARG A 909 19.98 -15.50 -53.11
N ILE A 910 19.50 -16.21 -52.09
CA ILE A 910 18.15 -16.10 -51.55
C ILE A 910 18.24 -15.96 -50.04
N ALA A 911 18.02 -14.74 -49.54
CA ALA A 911 18.12 -14.41 -48.12
C ALA A 911 16.78 -13.87 -47.58
N PHE A 912 16.35 -14.39 -46.44
CA PHE A 912 15.15 -14.01 -45.68
C PHE A 912 13.89 -13.88 -46.55
N ALA A 913 13.64 -14.90 -47.36
CA ALA A 913 12.45 -15.00 -48.19
C ALA A 913 11.45 -16.02 -47.62
N ASP A 914 10.16 -15.69 -47.73
CA ASP A 914 9.04 -16.56 -47.38
C ASP A 914 8.42 -17.12 -48.66
N PHE A 915 8.62 -18.42 -48.87
CA PHE A 915 8.09 -19.18 -50.00
C PHE A 915 6.71 -19.71 -49.66
N ILE A 916 5.71 -19.31 -50.45
CA ILE A 916 4.32 -19.69 -50.22
C ILE A 916 3.77 -20.27 -51.52
N GLY A 917 3.17 -21.46 -51.45
CA GLY A 917 2.54 -22.15 -52.60
C GLY A 917 3.46 -22.36 -53.81
N SER A 918 4.72 -22.75 -53.62
CA SER A 918 5.74 -22.96 -54.68
C SER A 918 5.84 -24.41 -55.18
N ASP A 919 4.83 -25.22 -54.92
CA ASP A 919 4.78 -26.67 -55.11
C ASP A 919 4.13 -27.12 -56.44
N GLY A 920 3.86 -26.20 -57.37
CA GLY A 920 3.15 -26.50 -58.62
C GLY A 920 4.01 -27.16 -59.71
N GLY A 921 5.33 -27.06 -59.58
CA GLY A 921 6.30 -27.43 -60.61
C GLY A 921 7.11 -28.67 -60.26
N ALA A 922 8.35 -28.71 -60.74
CA ALA A 922 9.29 -29.79 -60.43
C ALA A 922 9.67 -29.80 -58.94
N ASN A 923 10.06 -28.63 -58.36
CA ASN A 923 10.50 -28.40 -56.97
C ASN A 923 10.40 -26.91 -56.61
N HIS A 924 10.45 -26.54 -55.33
CA HIS A 924 10.34 -25.12 -54.90
C HIS A 924 11.56 -24.29 -55.32
N VAL A 925 12.76 -24.81 -55.05
CA VAL A 925 14.03 -24.24 -55.53
C VAL A 925 14.85 -25.36 -56.17
N ARG A 926 14.95 -25.36 -57.49
CA ARG A 926 15.76 -26.31 -58.26
C ARG A 926 17.05 -25.65 -58.71
N VAL A 927 18.19 -26.30 -58.43
CA VAL A 927 19.52 -25.81 -58.78
C VAL A 927 20.24 -26.88 -59.59
N SER A 928 20.62 -26.57 -60.82
CA SER A 928 21.28 -27.52 -61.72
C SER A 928 22.49 -26.87 -62.40
N ASN A 929 23.66 -27.52 -62.33
CA ASN A 929 24.93 -26.99 -62.86
C ASN A 929 25.21 -25.54 -62.40
N SER A 930 24.91 -25.21 -61.14
CA SER A 930 24.86 -23.83 -60.65
C SER A 930 25.39 -23.66 -59.22
N ARG A 931 25.49 -22.41 -58.74
CA ARG A 931 25.89 -22.06 -57.36
C ARG A 931 24.82 -21.23 -56.67
N ILE A 932 24.47 -21.55 -55.41
CA ILE A 932 23.47 -20.83 -54.62
C ILE A 932 23.88 -20.62 -53.15
N HIS A 933 23.44 -19.51 -52.57
CA HIS A 933 23.43 -19.28 -51.13
C HIS A 933 22.00 -19.01 -50.65
N VAL A 934 21.46 -19.86 -49.77
CA VAL A 934 20.13 -19.74 -49.19
C VAL A 934 20.27 -19.45 -47.70
N GLU A 935 19.68 -18.36 -47.22
CA GLU A 935 19.85 -17.88 -45.85
C GLU A 935 18.51 -17.45 -45.24
N GLY A 936 18.17 -17.91 -44.03
CA GLY A 936 17.05 -17.33 -43.27
C GLY A 936 15.66 -17.52 -43.89
N CYS A 937 15.50 -18.40 -44.88
CA CYS A 937 14.26 -18.59 -45.63
C CYS A 937 13.25 -19.48 -44.89
N THR A 938 11.96 -19.29 -45.20
CA THR A 938 10.87 -20.14 -44.69
C THR A 938 9.97 -20.61 -45.83
N TRP A 939 9.26 -21.72 -45.62
CA TRP A 939 8.26 -22.24 -46.56
C TRP A 939 6.93 -22.44 -45.83
N SER A 940 5.80 -22.14 -46.49
CA SER A 940 4.48 -22.55 -46.00
C SER A 940 4.34 -24.07 -46.16
N SER A 941 3.90 -24.77 -45.10
CA SER A 941 3.78 -26.23 -45.03
C SER A 941 2.95 -26.88 -46.15
N GLY A 942 3.27 -28.15 -46.46
CA GLY A 942 2.37 -29.09 -47.13
C GLY A 942 2.62 -29.41 -48.61
N GLY A 943 3.79 -29.08 -49.17
CA GLY A 943 4.13 -29.49 -50.54
C GLY A 943 4.43 -30.98 -50.65
N SER A 944 4.04 -31.60 -51.77
CA SER A 944 4.44 -32.96 -52.17
C SER A 944 5.69 -32.96 -53.07
N ARG A 945 6.55 -31.96 -52.89
CA ARG A 945 7.71 -31.67 -53.74
C ARG A 945 8.89 -31.28 -52.89
N THR A 946 10.09 -31.56 -53.38
CA THR A 946 11.32 -31.23 -52.66
C THR A 946 11.48 -29.70 -52.56
N LEU A 947 11.82 -29.22 -51.36
CA LEU A 947 11.94 -27.77 -51.13
C LEU A 947 13.21 -27.20 -51.76
N ILE A 948 14.33 -27.91 -51.65
CA ILE A 948 15.59 -27.57 -52.34
C ILE A 948 16.14 -28.80 -53.03
N GLU A 949 16.27 -28.72 -54.35
CA GLU A 949 16.82 -29.78 -55.20
C GLU A 949 18.19 -29.34 -55.75
N LEU A 950 19.23 -30.15 -55.53
CA LEU A 950 20.61 -29.87 -55.94
C LEU A 950 21.13 -30.92 -56.92
N ASN A 951 21.37 -30.51 -58.17
CA ASN A 951 21.92 -31.39 -59.22
C ASN A 951 23.25 -30.82 -59.74
N ASN A 952 24.38 -31.51 -59.53
CA ASN A 952 25.71 -31.06 -59.98
C ASN A 952 25.98 -29.58 -59.63
N SER A 953 25.72 -29.19 -58.38
CA SER A 953 25.68 -27.78 -57.94
C SER A 953 26.40 -27.54 -56.62
N SER A 954 26.76 -26.28 -56.35
CA SER A 954 27.29 -25.86 -55.05
C SER A 954 26.25 -25.06 -54.25
N ALA A 955 26.13 -25.32 -52.96
CA ALA A 955 25.13 -24.69 -52.11
C ALA A 955 25.65 -24.38 -50.70
N THR A 956 25.23 -23.24 -50.15
CA THR A 956 25.21 -23.00 -48.71
C THR A 956 23.79 -22.73 -48.29
N ILE A 957 23.25 -23.49 -47.34
CA ILE A 957 21.88 -23.40 -46.85
C ILE A 957 21.97 -23.17 -45.34
N THR A 958 21.56 -21.99 -44.87
CA THR A 958 21.79 -21.62 -43.47
C THR A 958 20.70 -20.79 -42.80
N GLY A 959 20.40 -21.07 -41.53
CA GLY A 959 19.43 -20.28 -40.77
C GLY A 959 17.98 -20.40 -41.27
N CYS A 960 17.70 -21.34 -42.16
CA CYS A 960 16.38 -21.56 -42.73
C CYS A 960 15.48 -22.36 -41.79
N VAL A 961 14.17 -22.19 -41.94
CA VAL A 961 13.16 -22.99 -41.24
C VAL A 961 12.34 -23.75 -42.27
N PHE A 962 12.51 -25.06 -42.29
CA PHE A 962 11.78 -25.97 -43.14
C PHE A 962 10.56 -26.52 -42.38
N PRO A 963 9.34 -26.45 -42.94
CA PRO A 963 8.11 -26.89 -42.28
C PRO A 963 7.93 -28.42 -42.35
N ASP A 964 6.89 -28.97 -41.73
CA ASP A 964 6.48 -30.34 -42.01
C ASP A 964 5.99 -30.50 -43.48
N ILE A 965 6.36 -31.61 -44.12
CA ILE A 965 6.01 -31.93 -45.51
C ILE A 965 5.60 -33.41 -45.68
N ILE A 966 4.95 -33.74 -46.80
CA ILE A 966 4.34 -35.07 -47.04
C ILE A 966 4.78 -35.59 -48.41
N GLY A 967 5.40 -36.76 -48.47
CA GLY A 967 5.70 -37.44 -49.74
C GLY A 967 6.80 -36.80 -50.60
N ALA A 968 7.75 -36.09 -49.98
CA ALA A 968 8.97 -35.54 -50.59
C ALA A 968 10.02 -35.22 -49.51
N GLU A 969 11.27 -34.89 -49.89
CA GLU A 969 12.31 -34.45 -48.95
C GLU A 969 12.37 -32.92 -48.76
N HIS A 970 12.95 -32.45 -47.65
CA HIS A 970 13.26 -31.02 -47.53
C HIS A 970 14.39 -30.66 -48.49
N ILE A 971 15.42 -31.51 -48.57
CA ILE A 971 16.56 -31.34 -49.46
C ILE A 971 16.86 -32.67 -50.16
N HIS A 972 16.83 -32.66 -51.49
CA HIS A 972 17.32 -33.76 -52.34
C HIS A 972 18.57 -33.30 -53.08
N GLY A 973 19.60 -34.13 -53.11
CA GLY A 973 20.88 -33.75 -53.72
C GLY A 973 21.66 -34.86 -54.40
N GLY A 974 22.46 -34.45 -55.38
CA GLY A 974 23.25 -35.34 -56.24
C GLY A 974 24.75 -35.06 -56.22
N PRO A 975 25.49 -35.45 -57.29
CA PRO A 975 26.90 -35.13 -57.46
C PRO A 975 27.22 -33.65 -57.23
N VAL A 976 28.42 -33.36 -56.71
CA VAL A 976 28.92 -32.01 -56.47
C VAL A 976 30.10 -31.74 -57.42
N PRO A 977 30.21 -30.56 -58.06
CA PRO A 977 31.33 -30.21 -58.93
C PRO A 977 32.68 -30.36 -58.20
N SER A 978 33.75 -30.68 -58.92
CA SER A 978 35.07 -30.93 -58.31
C SER A 978 35.65 -29.74 -57.53
N ASP A 979 35.26 -28.51 -57.90
CA ASP A 979 35.62 -27.25 -57.22
C ASP A 979 34.48 -26.70 -56.35
N GLY A 980 33.44 -27.49 -56.11
CA GLY A 980 32.20 -27.10 -55.45
C GLY A 980 32.16 -27.38 -53.95
N TRP A 981 31.01 -27.09 -53.33
CA TRP A 981 30.73 -27.35 -51.92
C TRP A 981 29.23 -27.50 -51.67
N VAL A 982 28.82 -28.27 -50.66
CA VAL A 982 27.46 -28.26 -50.13
C VAL A 982 27.53 -28.18 -48.61
N VAL A 983 27.02 -27.09 -48.03
CA VAL A 983 27.02 -26.83 -46.58
C VAL A 983 25.59 -26.52 -46.12
N ILE A 984 25.06 -27.36 -45.24
CA ILE A 984 23.74 -27.24 -44.64
C ILE A 984 23.94 -26.98 -43.14
N GLN A 985 23.69 -25.76 -42.68
CA GLN A 985 24.04 -25.39 -41.31
C GLN A 985 23.05 -24.47 -40.57
N ASN A 986 22.88 -24.68 -39.26
CA ASN A 986 22.05 -23.83 -38.40
C ASN A 986 20.60 -23.68 -38.88
N ASN A 987 20.05 -24.69 -39.56
CA ASN A 987 18.66 -24.70 -39.99
C ASN A 987 17.79 -25.46 -38.99
N THR A 988 16.49 -25.19 -39.00
CA THR A 988 15.48 -25.98 -38.30
C THR A 988 14.64 -26.74 -39.32
N PHE A 989 14.52 -28.04 -39.19
CA PHE A 989 13.73 -28.91 -40.05
C PHE A 989 12.54 -29.49 -39.28
N GLY A 990 11.36 -29.33 -39.86
CA GLY A 990 10.15 -30.08 -39.51
C GLY A 990 10.26 -31.56 -39.91
N LYS A 991 9.13 -32.26 -39.86
CA LYS A 991 9.03 -33.70 -40.13
C LYS A 991 8.57 -34.00 -41.57
N THR A 992 9.11 -35.08 -42.15
CA THR A 992 8.60 -35.73 -43.38
C THR A 992 7.68 -36.90 -43.04
N THR A 993 6.83 -37.30 -43.98
CA THR A 993 5.95 -38.47 -43.89
C THR A 993 5.93 -39.27 -45.21
N LEU A 994 5.44 -40.52 -45.17
CA LEU A 994 5.34 -41.45 -46.30
C LEU A 994 6.69 -41.99 -46.82
N LEU A 995 7.60 -42.38 -45.93
CA LEU A 995 8.89 -43.01 -46.30
C LEU A 995 9.76 -42.07 -47.16
N ASN A 996 9.94 -40.84 -46.67
CA ASN A 996 10.79 -39.84 -47.33
C ASN A 996 11.73 -39.25 -46.29
N ASP A 997 12.94 -38.98 -46.73
CA ASP A 997 13.99 -38.49 -45.86
C ASP A 997 13.92 -36.98 -45.66
N ILE A 998 14.49 -36.47 -44.57
CA ILE A 998 14.63 -35.01 -44.41
C ILE A 998 15.64 -34.50 -45.44
N ILE A 999 16.79 -35.19 -45.54
CA ILE A 999 17.85 -34.92 -46.50
C ILE A 999 18.23 -36.24 -47.18
N ASP A 1000 17.86 -36.40 -48.45
CA ASP A 1000 18.37 -37.47 -49.33
C ASP A 1000 19.51 -36.90 -50.19
N PHE A 1001 20.68 -37.53 -50.12
CA PHE A 1001 21.84 -37.11 -50.88
C PHE A 1001 22.64 -38.30 -51.41
N THR A 1002 22.75 -38.40 -52.75
CA THR A 1002 23.58 -39.39 -53.45
C THR A 1002 24.67 -38.69 -54.29
N GLY A 1003 25.92 -38.68 -53.83
CA GLY A 1003 27.00 -37.97 -54.52
C GLY A 1003 28.16 -37.56 -53.62
N ALA A 1004 28.78 -36.39 -53.88
CA ALA A 1004 29.84 -35.80 -53.03
C ALA A 1004 30.91 -36.79 -52.52
N ARG A 1005 31.79 -37.27 -53.41
CA ARG A 1005 32.76 -38.34 -53.12
C ARG A 1005 34.20 -37.81 -53.05
N ARG A 1006 34.97 -38.33 -52.10
CA ARG A 1006 36.42 -38.10 -52.00
C ARG A 1006 37.15 -38.70 -53.22
N PRO A 1007 38.24 -38.08 -53.71
CA PRO A 1007 38.94 -36.90 -53.16
C PRO A 1007 38.26 -35.55 -53.44
N GLY A 1008 37.07 -35.53 -54.06
CA GLY A 1008 36.26 -34.33 -54.26
C GLY A 1008 35.59 -33.82 -52.97
N PRO A 1009 34.73 -32.79 -53.08
CA PRO A 1009 34.06 -32.21 -51.93
C PRO A 1009 33.08 -33.18 -51.26
N VAL A 1010 32.96 -33.06 -49.95
CA VAL A 1010 32.04 -33.82 -49.09
C VAL A 1010 30.87 -32.96 -48.66
N LEU A 1011 29.72 -33.56 -48.37
CA LEU A 1011 28.57 -32.88 -47.79
C LEU A 1011 28.87 -32.44 -46.35
N ILE A 1012 28.54 -31.21 -45.96
CA ILE A 1012 28.69 -30.74 -44.57
C ILE A 1012 27.31 -30.43 -43.99
N VAL A 1013 26.92 -31.15 -42.93
CA VAL A 1013 25.66 -30.96 -42.19
C VAL A 1013 25.97 -30.59 -40.74
N ARG A 1014 25.78 -29.33 -40.33
CA ARG A 1014 26.20 -28.91 -38.99
C ARG A 1014 25.29 -27.93 -38.24
N GLY A 1015 25.14 -28.10 -36.94
CA GLY A 1015 24.39 -27.17 -36.08
C GLY A 1015 22.89 -27.08 -36.38
N ASN A 1016 22.32 -28.02 -37.13
CA ASN A 1016 20.90 -28.03 -37.48
C ASN A 1016 20.06 -28.66 -36.36
N ILE A 1017 18.77 -28.32 -36.32
CA ILE A 1017 17.77 -28.90 -35.44
C ILE A 1017 16.78 -29.67 -36.31
N PHE A 1018 16.62 -30.97 -36.06
CA PHE A 1018 15.65 -31.85 -36.71
C PHE A 1018 14.59 -32.23 -35.69
N THR A 1019 13.33 -31.83 -35.92
CA THR A 1019 12.26 -32.00 -34.92
C THR A 1019 11.49 -33.32 -35.03
N GLY A 1020 11.71 -34.10 -36.09
CA GLY A 1020 11.13 -35.42 -36.31
C GLY A 1020 11.39 -35.93 -37.73
N ALA A 1021 11.22 -37.24 -37.94
CA ALA A 1021 11.20 -37.86 -39.27
C ALA A 1021 10.36 -39.15 -39.22
N SER A 1022 9.77 -39.54 -40.35
CA SER A 1022 9.06 -40.81 -40.52
C SER A 1022 9.92 -41.96 -41.08
N ASP A 1023 11.03 -41.57 -41.70
CA ASP A 1023 12.05 -42.39 -42.36
C ASP A 1023 13.43 -41.89 -41.88
N ASP A 1024 14.45 -41.81 -42.74
CA ASP A 1024 15.76 -41.32 -42.35
C ASP A 1024 15.83 -39.78 -42.32
N VAL A 1025 16.57 -39.23 -41.35
CA VAL A 1025 16.84 -37.79 -41.34
C VAL A 1025 17.90 -37.48 -42.39
N LEU A 1026 18.99 -38.23 -42.40
CA LEU A 1026 20.02 -38.12 -43.43
C LEU A 1026 20.09 -39.46 -44.15
N ASP A 1027 19.68 -39.53 -45.40
CA ASP A 1027 20.02 -40.64 -46.29
C ASP A 1027 21.23 -40.26 -47.15
N LEU A 1028 22.34 -40.98 -46.95
CA LEU A 1028 23.68 -40.65 -47.48
C LEU A 1028 24.25 -41.77 -48.34
N ASP A 1029 23.43 -42.40 -49.16
CA ASP A 1029 23.84 -43.50 -50.02
C ASP A 1029 24.93 -43.09 -51.02
N GLY A 1030 26.09 -43.74 -50.92
CA GLY A 1030 27.29 -43.41 -51.70
C GLY A 1030 27.81 -41.97 -51.51
N THR A 1031 27.48 -41.32 -50.39
CA THR A 1031 27.84 -39.94 -50.05
C THR A 1031 28.85 -39.80 -48.91
N ASP A 1032 29.98 -39.12 -49.18
CA ASP A 1032 30.88 -38.72 -48.10
C ASP A 1032 30.35 -37.47 -47.40
N ALA A 1033 30.26 -37.51 -46.07
CA ALA A 1033 29.70 -36.40 -45.28
C ALA A 1033 30.47 -36.10 -43.98
N TRP A 1034 30.35 -34.85 -43.51
CA TRP A 1034 30.73 -34.37 -42.19
C TRP A 1034 29.48 -33.87 -41.45
N VAL A 1035 29.06 -34.60 -40.42
CA VAL A 1035 27.84 -34.37 -39.64
C VAL A 1035 28.21 -33.92 -38.23
N GLU A 1036 28.03 -32.64 -37.90
CA GLU A 1036 28.54 -32.08 -36.65
C GLU A 1036 27.58 -31.17 -35.87
N GLY A 1037 27.45 -31.38 -34.56
CA GLY A 1037 26.78 -30.40 -33.69
C GLY A 1037 25.27 -30.28 -33.89
N ASN A 1038 24.63 -31.23 -34.59
CA ASN A 1038 23.19 -31.22 -34.85
C ASN A 1038 22.39 -31.77 -33.67
N LEU A 1039 21.13 -31.38 -33.55
CA LEU A 1039 20.15 -31.92 -32.62
C LEU A 1039 19.08 -32.71 -33.40
N PHE A 1040 19.00 -34.02 -33.16
CA PHE A 1040 18.00 -34.91 -33.74
C PHE A 1040 16.96 -35.28 -32.68
N MET A 1041 15.67 -35.06 -32.98
CA MET A 1041 14.57 -35.33 -32.06
C MET A 1041 13.46 -36.13 -32.73
N HIS A 1042 12.80 -37.02 -31.99
CA HIS A 1042 11.54 -37.67 -32.38
C HIS A 1042 11.59 -38.39 -33.76
N VAL A 1043 12.64 -39.16 -33.99
CA VAL A 1043 12.83 -39.92 -35.23
C VAL A 1043 12.23 -41.31 -35.03
N HIS A 1044 11.06 -41.51 -35.60
CA HIS A 1044 10.25 -42.73 -35.41
C HIS A 1044 9.63 -43.17 -36.72
N LYS A 1045 9.58 -44.49 -36.89
CA LYS A 1045 8.93 -45.09 -38.05
C LYS A 1045 7.41 -44.92 -37.98
N ASP A 1046 6.81 -44.29 -38.99
CA ASP A 1046 5.37 -44.00 -39.01
C ASP A 1046 4.49 -45.21 -39.36
N ASN A 1047 5.04 -46.25 -39.98
CA ASN A 1047 4.30 -47.47 -40.31
C ASN A 1047 5.10 -48.73 -39.98
N PRO A 1048 4.79 -49.44 -38.87
CA PRO A 1048 5.57 -50.61 -38.44
C PRO A 1048 5.46 -51.81 -39.41
N ASN A 1049 4.53 -51.81 -40.36
CA ASN A 1049 4.27 -52.93 -41.27
C ASN A 1049 5.02 -52.84 -42.61
N VAL A 1050 5.75 -51.75 -42.88
CA VAL A 1050 6.61 -51.63 -44.07
C VAL A 1050 8.02 -52.06 -43.69
N GLY A 1051 8.79 -52.65 -44.62
CA GLY A 1051 10.15 -53.14 -44.37
C GLY A 1051 11.23 -52.06 -44.16
N ASP A 1052 10.84 -50.79 -44.01
CA ASP A 1052 11.76 -49.66 -43.97
C ASP A 1052 12.29 -49.31 -42.58
N THR A 1053 13.15 -48.30 -42.47
CA THR A 1053 13.72 -47.84 -41.20
C THR A 1053 13.35 -46.39 -40.87
N ALA A 1054 13.80 -45.90 -39.71
CA ALA A 1054 13.80 -44.48 -39.40
C ALA A 1054 15.02 -44.17 -38.54
N SER A 1055 16.02 -43.51 -39.11
CA SER A 1055 17.30 -43.27 -38.46
C SER A 1055 17.76 -41.82 -38.56
N ALA A 1056 18.50 -41.36 -37.55
CA ALA A 1056 19.04 -40.01 -37.59
C ALA A 1056 20.15 -39.86 -38.64
N ILE A 1057 20.89 -40.93 -38.93
CA ILE A 1057 21.95 -40.96 -39.96
C ILE A 1057 21.96 -42.33 -40.64
N ASN A 1058 21.53 -42.40 -41.89
CA ASN A 1058 21.67 -43.56 -42.75
C ASN A 1058 22.85 -43.39 -43.74
N PHE A 1059 23.51 -44.49 -44.07
CA PHE A 1059 24.49 -44.56 -45.17
C PHE A 1059 24.63 -45.99 -45.71
N GLY A 1060 24.57 -46.11 -47.04
CA GLY A 1060 24.74 -47.33 -47.81
C GLY A 1060 25.69 -47.17 -49.00
N SER A 1061 25.95 -48.28 -49.71
CA SER A 1061 26.85 -48.32 -50.86
C SER A 1061 26.06 -48.17 -52.15
N ASP A 1062 26.01 -46.96 -52.71
CA ASP A 1062 25.46 -46.74 -54.05
C ASP A 1062 26.46 -47.11 -55.16
N SER A 1063 26.00 -47.90 -56.14
CA SER A 1063 26.73 -48.20 -57.37
C SER A 1063 28.17 -48.71 -57.15
N GLY A 1064 28.39 -49.43 -56.04
CA GLY A 1064 29.68 -50.00 -55.65
C GLY A 1064 30.63 -49.03 -54.93
N TYR A 1065 30.19 -47.82 -54.56
CA TYR A 1065 30.96 -46.87 -53.77
C TYR A 1065 30.52 -46.90 -52.30
N ALA A 1066 31.43 -47.27 -51.40
CA ALA A 1066 31.19 -47.20 -49.96
C ALA A 1066 31.49 -45.78 -49.43
N PRO A 1067 30.53 -45.10 -48.79
CA PRO A 1067 30.72 -43.76 -48.26
C PRO A 1067 31.58 -43.74 -46.99
N HIS A 1068 32.24 -42.60 -46.72
CA HIS A 1068 32.90 -42.31 -45.46
C HIS A 1068 32.31 -41.05 -44.81
N VAL A 1069 31.38 -41.31 -43.90
CA VAL A 1069 30.66 -40.32 -43.07
C VAL A 1069 31.37 -40.13 -41.72
N VAL A 1070 31.61 -38.88 -41.34
CA VAL A 1070 32.13 -38.51 -40.02
C VAL A 1070 31.02 -37.83 -39.22
N ALA A 1071 30.61 -38.42 -38.11
CA ALA A 1071 29.61 -37.84 -37.20
C ALA A 1071 30.24 -37.47 -35.85
N VAL A 1072 30.15 -36.21 -35.42
CA VAL A 1072 30.81 -35.72 -34.20
C VAL A 1072 29.96 -34.68 -33.47
N ARG A 1073 29.91 -34.73 -32.13
CA ARG A 1073 29.23 -33.73 -31.29
C ARG A 1073 27.72 -33.53 -31.58
N ASN A 1074 27.04 -34.53 -32.16
CA ASN A 1074 25.59 -34.50 -32.36
C ASN A 1074 24.84 -34.93 -31.09
N TYR A 1075 23.64 -34.41 -30.90
CA TYR A 1075 22.71 -34.76 -29.82
C TYR A 1075 21.51 -35.49 -30.39
N PHE A 1076 21.10 -36.57 -29.74
CA PHE A 1076 19.97 -37.41 -30.16
C PHE A 1076 18.99 -37.55 -28.98
N TYR A 1077 17.71 -37.29 -29.22
CA TYR A 1077 16.65 -37.35 -28.21
C TYR A 1077 15.41 -38.04 -28.79
N GLU A 1078 14.98 -39.17 -28.22
CA GLU A 1078 13.85 -39.96 -28.76
C GLU A 1078 14.04 -40.33 -30.24
N VAL A 1079 15.08 -41.13 -30.52
CA VAL A 1079 15.46 -41.58 -31.88
C VAL A 1079 15.53 -43.10 -31.87
N ASP A 1080 14.78 -43.77 -32.75
CA ASP A 1080 14.76 -45.25 -32.83
C ASP A 1080 16.14 -45.82 -33.22
N HIS A 1081 16.78 -45.21 -34.22
CA HIS A 1081 18.12 -45.57 -34.69
C HIS A 1081 19.03 -44.34 -34.84
N VAL A 1082 20.11 -44.25 -34.05
CA VAL A 1082 21.07 -43.13 -34.15
C VAL A 1082 21.82 -43.14 -35.48
N ALA A 1083 22.27 -44.32 -35.90
CA ALA A 1083 22.90 -44.53 -37.19
C ALA A 1083 22.56 -45.91 -37.72
N LEU A 1084 22.34 -46.02 -39.03
CA LEU A 1084 22.04 -47.27 -39.72
C LEU A 1084 23.03 -47.50 -40.88
N CYS A 1085 23.55 -48.72 -40.97
CA CYS A 1085 24.37 -49.16 -42.09
C CYS A 1085 23.52 -49.96 -43.08
N LYS A 1086 23.23 -49.40 -44.24
CA LYS A 1086 22.62 -50.12 -45.35
C LYS A 1086 23.73 -50.76 -46.22
N GLU A 1087 23.36 -51.78 -47.01
CA GLU A 1087 24.15 -52.24 -48.18
C GLU A 1087 25.63 -52.59 -47.93
N GLY A 1088 25.95 -53.20 -46.78
CA GLY A 1088 27.32 -53.62 -46.46
C GLY A 1088 28.20 -52.51 -45.87
N GLY A 1089 27.61 -51.38 -45.46
CA GLY A 1089 28.27 -50.35 -44.65
C GLY A 1089 28.75 -50.88 -43.29
N SER A 1090 29.71 -50.19 -42.70
CA SER A 1090 30.22 -50.51 -41.35
C SER A 1090 30.51 -49.23 -40.55
N ILE A 1091 30.27 -49.27 -39.24
CA ILE A 1091 30.60 -48.19 -38.31
C ILE A 1091 31.90 -48.53 -37.58
N ARG A 1092 32.76 -47.52 -37.45
CA ARG A 1092 33.87 -47.53 -36.50
C ARG A 1092 33.59 -46.48 -35.43
N LEU A 1093 33.24 -46.94 -34.22
CA LEU A 1093 33.00 -46.09 -33.05
C LEU A 1093 34.30 -45.63 -32.40
#